data_AF-A0A087H559-F1
#
_entry.id   AF-A0A087H559-F1
#
_cell.length_a   1.000
_cell.length_b   1.000
_cell.length_c   1.000
_cell.angle_alpha   90.00
_cell.angle_beta   90.00
_cell.angle_gamma   90.00
#
_symmetry.space_group_name_H-M   'P 1'
#
loop_
_entity.id
_entity.type
_entity.pdbx_description
1 polymer ?
#
loop_
_entity_poly.entity_id
_entity_poly.type
_entity_poly.pdbx_seq_one_letter_code
_entity_poly.pdbx_strand_id
1 'polypeptide(L)'
;MVHGRHMQLGHKIKRCLQPISESHIVANDDIGIEANASIVLSTIASNIVPKSVCSNITSTITSSIEVSPSSIPINVNATHNSSDATEIAAAGELFSLATISALENMVAAPSMITINDTIESSILEAARPLSVTPIINAQPNSIIQGETSRLVELDFGSNKFVSLISLEEEEDALDLETDSMELMTPLGKRILRDRPVRPSTKAKEMTWQAVGRGRGRRGGAVYPSDYGEALTKSLLYFEAQRSGKLPLNQRVDWRGDSALRDGSDAHIDLTGGYYDAGDNMKFGFPMAFTTTMLAWSSVEMTSELMGHMEHENVLAAIKWATDYLIKAHPEPNVLYGQVGDANSDHACWMRPEDMTTPRPSYRIDAQHPGADLAGETAAAMAAASLAFEEVDVAYAKTLLDHAKDLFEFGKNYPGVYHRSIPNAAGFYASSGYEDEMLWAAAWLHRATGDQTYLDYLLQCSGTGGPRSVFAWDDKYVGAQVLVSKLVLEGKVANVGKFAEYKNMADQFICNCAQKGYNNVKKTPGGLLYFLPWDNLQYTATASLVLATYSYYLEASHASVRCPHGVLQASDLLNLARAQVDYILGSNPKSMSYMVGLGTNYPKRPHHRGASIVSIKKDSKQMACNEGFQAWYNNPKPNPNVLVGAIVGGPDENDAYDDVRSDFQHGEPDTATVAPMVGVLAAVAYLEA
;
A
#
# COMPACT_ATOMS: atom_id res chain seq x y z
N MET A 1 45.16 25.00 -14.89
CA MET A 1 44.74 26.42 -15.00
C MET A 1 43.75 26.57 -16.14
N VAL A 2 42.83 27.55 -16.04
CA VAL A 2 41.91 28.05 -17.09
C VAL A 2 40.83 27.09 -17.63
N HIS A 3 39.62 27.29 -17.10
CA HIS A 3 38.28 27.18 -17.72
C HIS A 3 37.85 25.86 -18.39
N GLY A 4 36.89 25.18 -17.75
CA GLY A 4 35.97 24.27 -18.43
C GLY A 4 34.92 25.03 -19.27
N ARG A 5 34.26 24.32 -20.19
CA ARG A 5 33.10 24.83 -20.95
C ARG A 5 31.85 24.04 -20.59
N HIS A 6 30.79 24.74 -20.16
CA HIS A 6 29.44 24.24 -20.32
C HIS A 6 29.04 24.30 -21.81
N MET A 7 28.19 23.38 -22.24
CA MET A 7 27.24 23.62 -23.32
C MET A 7 25.83 23.36 -22.77
N GLN A 8 24.89 24.22 -23.15
CA GLN A 8 23.49 24.17 -22.76
C GLN A 8 22.64 23.53 -23.87
N LEU A 9 21.33 23.47 -23.58
CA LEU A 9 20.16 23.40 -24.47
C LEU A 9 19.52 21.99 -24.65
N GLY A 10 18.22 21.84 -24.36
CA GLY A 10 17.36 22.87 -23.74
C GLY A 10 15.87 22.55 -23.55
N HIS A 11 15.26 23.38 -22.71
CA HIS A 11 13.81 23.54 -22.56
C HIS A 11 13.43 25.01 -22.78
N LYS A 12 12.42 25.28 -23.61
CA LYS A 12 11.61 26.52 -23.59
C LYS A 12 10.48 26.46 -24.64
N ILE A 13 9.23 26.46 -24.18
CA ILE A 13 8.20 27.37 -24.71
C ILE A 13 7.50 27.98 -23.48
N LYS A 14 7.32 29.31 -23.47
CA LYS A 14 6.61 30.04 -22.42
C LYS A 14 6.06 31.36 -23.01
N ARG A 15 4.75 31.59 -22.91
CA ARG A 15 4.05 32.86 -23.21
C ARG A 15 2.76 32.89 -22.36
N CYS A 16 2.25 34.03 -21.89
CA CYS A 16 2.71 35.42 -22.06
C CYS A 16 2.25 36.33 -20.89
N LEU A 17 2.60 37.62 -21.02
CA LEU A 17 2.16 38.81 -20.27
C LEU A 17 3.01 39.28 -19.07
N GLN A 18 3.18 40.60 -19.01
CA GLN A 18 3.77 41.43 -17.95
C GLN A 18 2.84 42.64 -17.71
N PRO A 19 2.86 43.27 -16.53
CA PRO A 19 2.12 44.50 -16.26
C PRO A 19 2.81 45.76 -16.83
N ILE A 20 2.07 46.88 -16.84
CA ILE A 20 2.53 48.22 -17.23
C ILE A 20 2.52 49.13 -15.99
N SER A 21 3.41 50.14 -15.97
CA SER A 21 3.68 51.03 -14.84
C SER A 21 2.63 52.14 -14.62
N GLU A 22 2.53 52.59 -13.36
CA GLU A 22 1.73 53.75 -12.93
C GLU A 22 2.36 55.11 -13.32
N SER A 23 1.53 56.16 -13.32
CA SER A 23 1.97 57.55 -13.12
C SER A 23 0.82 58.40 -12.52
N HIS A 24 1.16 59.42 -11.72
CA HIS A 24 0.21 60.20 -10.92
C HIS A 24 -0.43 61.37 -11.68
N ILE A 25 -1.62 61.81 -11.22
CA ILE A 25 -1.95 63.20 -10.82
C ILE A 25 -3.35 63.22 -10.14
N VAL A 26 -3.71 64.30 -9.43
CA VAL A 26 -4.73 64.36 -8.36
C VAL A 26 -5.65 65.60 -8.50
N ALA A 27 -6.89 65.50 -7.98
CA ALA A 27 -7.86 66.59 -7.67
C ALA A 27 -8.57 67.29 -8.87
N ASN A 28 -9.81 67.84 -8.77
CA ASN A 28 -10.82 67.83 -7.68
C ASN A 28 -12.27 68.17 -8.19
N ASP A 29 -13.23 68.13 -7.26
CA ASP A 29 -14.52 68.87 -7.16
C ASP A 29 -15.73 68.57 -8.09
N ASP A 30 -16.72 67.88 -7.49
CA ASP A 30 -18.19 68.14 -7.43
C ASP A 30 -18.99 68.81 -8.57
N ILE A 31 -20.16 68.21 -8.89
CA ILE A 31 -21.50 68.78 -8.57
C ILE A 31 -22.66 67.76 -8.75
N GLY A 32 -23.41 67.58 -7.65
CA GLY A 32 -24.81 67.18 -7.41
C GLY A 32 -25.79 66.60 -8.46
N ILE A 33 -26.66 65.72 -7.91
CA ILE A 33 -28.09 65.46 -8.27
C ILE A 33 -28.27 64.59 -9.55
N GLU A 34 -29.17 63.60 -9.65
CA GLU A 34 -30.38 63.22 -8.88
C GLU A 34 -30.47 61.69 -8.62
N ALA A 35 -31.41 61.24 -7.79
CA ALA A 35 -31.59 59.82 -7.45
C ALA A 35 -32.73 59.14 -8.25
N ASN A 36 -32.49 57.91 -8.72
CA ASN A 36 -33.56 56.95 -8.99
C ASN A 36 -33.05 55.50 -8.85
N ALA A 37 -33.93 54.58 -8.44
CA ALA A 37 -33.54 53.27 -7.94
C ALA A 37 -33.65 52.14 -8.97
N SER A 38 -32.71 51.20 -8.94
CA SER A 38 -32.93 49.79 -9.30
C SER A 38 -31.87 48.91 -8.63
N ILE A 39 -32.31 47.76 -8.12
CA ILE A 39 -31.47 46.83 -7.36
C ILE A 39 -30.77 45.88 -8.33
N VAL A 40 -29.45 45.78 -8.24
CA VAL A 40 -28.66 44.72 -8.88
C VAL A 40 -28.23 43.73 -7.80
N LEU A 41 -28.88 42.57 -7.73
CA LEU A 41 -28.35 41.45 -6.95
C LEU A 41 -27.11 40.89 -7.66
N SER A 42 -26.03 40.70 -6.91
CA SER A 42 -24.84 39.98 -7.37
C SER A 42 -25.13 38.49 -7.46
N THR A 43 -24.83 37.88 -8.61
CA THR A 43 -24.94 36.44 -8.81
C THR A 43 -23.96 35.70 -7.89
N ILE A 44 -24.47 34.75 -7.10
CA ILE A 44 -23.65 33.86 -6.28
C ILE A 44 -22.81 32.96 -7.19
N ALA A 45 -21.49 32.92 -6.97
CA ALA A 45 -20.61 31.98 -7.63
C ALA A 45 -20.83 30.57 -7.06
N SER A 46 -21.40 29.67 -7.86
CA SER A 46 -21.53 28.25 -7.50
C SER A 46 -20.18 27.54 -7.65
N ASN A 47 -19.75 26.85 -6.58
CA ASN A 47 -18.51 26.08 -6.58
C ASN A 47 -18.48 25.01 -7.68
N ILE A 48 -17.41 24.96 -8.46
CA ILE A 48 -17.17 23.91 -9.45
C ILE A 48 -16.55 22.72 -8.72
N VAL A 49 -17.35 21.69 -8.48
CA VAL A 49 -16.86 20.38 -8.00
C VAL A 49 -16.02 19.74 -9.11
N PRO A 50 -14.82 19.18 -8.81
CA PRO A 50 -14.06 18.39 -9.77
C PRO A 50 -14.89 17.21 -10.28
N LYS A 51 -14.94 17.00 -11.61
CA LYS A 51 -15.59 15.82 -12.17
C LYS A 51 -14.71 14.59 -11.92
N SER A 52 -15.31 13.49 -11.47
CA SER A 52 -14.64 12.19 -11.38
C SER A 52 -13.97 11.81 -12.71
N VAL A 53 -12.76 11.25 -12.60
CA VAL A 53 -11.96 10.70 -13.72
C VAL A 53 -12.65 9.47 -14.36
N CYS A 54 -13.56 8.84 -13.62
CA CYS A 54 -14.49 7.82 -14.07
C CYS A 54 -15.89 8.45 -14.11
N SER A 55 -16.16 9.24 -15.14
CA SER A 55 -17.34 10.09 -15.20
C SER A 55 -18.61 9.27 -15.45
N ASN A 56 -19.62 9.44 -14.59
CA ASN A 56 -20.98 8.92 -14.78
C ASN A 56 -21.60 9.48 -16.08
N ILE A 57 -21.39 8.80 -17.20
CA ILE A 57 -22.15 9.03 -18.43
C ILE A 57 -23.41 8.18 -18.32
N THR A 58 -24.42 8.71 -17.62
CA THR A 58 -25.79 8.17 -17.64
C THR A 58 -26.41 8.41 -19.02
N SER A 59 -25.95 7.65 -20.02
CA SER A 59 -26.51 7.63 -21.37
C SER A 59 -27.91 7.02 -21.31
N THR A 60 -28.90 7.84 -21.00
CA THR A 60 -30.31 7.46 -21.04
C THR A 60 -30.67 7.22 -22.51
N ILE A 61 -30.60 5.96 -22.95
CA ILE A 61 -30.99 5.56 -24.31
C ILE A 61 -32.52 5.59 -24.38
N THR A 62 -33.08 6.79 -24.54
CA THR A 62 -34.49 6.99 -24.89
C THR A 62 -34.70 6.53 -26.33
N SER A 63 -35.03 5.26 -26.51
CA SER A 63 -35.44 4.69 -27.79
C SER A 63 -36.85 5.19 -28.18
N SER A 64 -36.91 6.43 -28.67
CA SER A 64 -38.13 7.03 -29.22
C SER A 64 -38.51 6.35 -30.54
N ILE A 65 -39.25 5.24 -30.46
CA ILE A 65 -39.81 4.55 -31.62
C ILE A 65 -41.03 5.33 -32.12
N GLU A 66 -40.86 6.14 -33.16
CA GLU A 66 -41.98 6.79 -33.86
C GLU A 66 -42.76 5.77 -34.69
N VAL A 67 -43.92 5.33 -34.19
CA VAL A 67 -44.84 4.46 -34.93
C VAL A 67 -45.68 5.29 -35.89
N SER A 68 -45.28 5.33 -37.17
CA SER A 68 -46.12 5.86 -38.26
C SER A 68 -47.11 4.81 -38.77
N PRO A 69 -48.43 5.08 -38.78
CA PRO A 69 -49.42 4.11 -39.24
C PRO A 69 -49.53 4.09 -40.77
N SER A 70 -49.36 2.91 -41.39
CA SER A 70 -49.69 2.68 -42.80
C SER A 70 -50.56 1.43 -42.95
N SER A 71 -51.75 1.61 -43.51
CA SER A 71 -52.78 0.58 -43.64
C SER A 71 -52.93 0.11 -45.08
N ILE A 72 -52.89 -1.21 -45.33
CA ILE A 72 -53.55 -1.89 -46.46
C ILE A 72 -53.55 -3.42 -46.20
N PRO A 73 -54.56 -4.20 -46.65
CA PRO A 73 -54.95 -5.44 -45.98
C PRO A 73 -54.34 -6.74 -46.56
N ILE A 74 -54.32 -7.78 -45.73
CA ILE A 74 -54.10 -9.19 -46.12
C ILE A 74 -55.46 -9.89 -46.27
N ASN A 75 -55.57 -10.83 -47.21
CA ASN A 75 -56.76 -11.63 -47.48
C ASN A 75 -56.37 -13.06 -47.94
N VAL A 76 -57.35 -13.98 -47.94
CA VAL A 76 -57.38 -15.30 -48.57
C VAL A 76 -56.75 -16.49 -47.80
N ASN A 77 -57.66 -17.21 -47.13
CA ASN A 77 -57.83 -18.67 -47.01
C ASN A 77 -56.76 -19.59 -46.39
N ALA A 78 -57.28 -20.55 -45.61
CA ALA A 78 -56.65 -21.83 -45.29
C ALA A 78 -57.08 -22.94 -46.27
N THR A 79 -56.36 -24.06 -46.29
CA THR A 79 -56.79 -25.35 -46.85
C THR A 79 -56.20 -26.52 -46.05
N HIS A 80 -56.92 -27.65 -46.01
CA HIS A 80 -56.59 -28.87 -45.26
C HIS A 80 -55.92 -29.95 -46.13
N ASN A 81 -55.25 -30.92 -45.45
CA ASN A 81 -55.00 -32.35 -45.74
C ASN A 81 -53.53 -32.72 -45.46
N SER A 82 -53.18 -33.64 -44.55
CA SER A 82 -53.38 -35.11 -44.52
C SER A 82 -52.61 -35.82 -45.65
N SER A 83 -51.77 -36.83 -45.41
CA SER A 83 -51.46 -37.63 -44.20
C SER A 83 -49.94 -38.03 -44.19
N ASP A 84 -49.36 -38.96 -43.42
CA ASP A 84 -49.88 -40.09 -42.62
C ASP A 84 -48.91 -40.58 -41.50
N ALA A 85 -49.30 -41.69 -40.85
CA ALA A 85 -48.62 -42.57 -39.89
C ALA A 85 -47.25 -43.16 -40.38
N THR A 86 -46.37 -43.73 -39.54
CA THR A 86 -46.52 -44.53 -38.29
C THR A 86 -45.47 -44.12 -37.22
N GLU A 87 -45.83 -43.96 -35.93
CA GLU A 87 -45.82 -44.99 -34.83
C GLU A 87 -44.39 -45.35 -34.35
N ILE A 88 -44.01 -45.47 -33.06
CA ILE A 88 -44.70 -45.91 -31.83
C ILE A 88 -44.27 -45.11 -30.57
N ALA A 89 -45.25 -44.81 -29.67
CA ALA A 89 -45.25 -44.60 -28.20
C ALA A 89 -44.05 -44.03 -27.38
N ALA A 90 -44.24 -43.32 -26.25
CA ALA A 90 -45.40 -42.61 -25.67
C ALA A 90 -45.01 -41.76 -24.42
N ALA A 91 -45.83 -40.72 -24.14
CA ALA A 91 -46.12 -40.03 -22.86
C ALA A 91 -44.98 -39.58 -21.89
N GLY A 92 -45.00 -38.38 -21.30
CA GLY A 92 -45.92 -37.21 -21.43
C GLY A 92 -46.58 -36.76 -20.12
N GLU A 93 -46.99 -35.47 -20.05
CA GLU A 93 -47.62 -34.74 -18.90
C GLU A 93 -46.65 -34.37 -17.76
N LEU A 94 -46.28 -33.11 -17.44
CA LEU A 94 -46.63 -31.73 -17.86
C LEU A 94 -47.78 -30.98 -17.10
N PHE A 95 -47.51 -29.69 -16.77
CA PHE A 95 -48.37 -28.66 -16.12
C PHE A 95 -48.67 -28.85 -14.61
N SER A 96 -48.98 -27.80 -13.82
CA SER A 96 -49.56 -26.48 -14.17
C SER A 96 -49.03 -25.27 -13.37
N LEU A 97 -49.42 -24.06 -13.79
CA LEU A 97 -49.04 -22.73 -13.29
C LEU A 97 -50.29 -21.84 -13.15
N ALA A 98 -50.54 -21.22 -11.99
CA ALA A 98 -51.59 -20.21 -11.74
C ALA A 98 -51.51 -19.63 -10.30
N THR A 99 -51.92 -18.41 -9.94
CA THR A 99 -51.69 -17.06 -10.52
C THR A 99 -52.18 -16.00 -9.50
N ILE A 100 -51.38 -14.94 -9.26
CA ILE A 100 -51.77 -13.54 -8.98
C ILE A 100 -52.88 -13.23 -7.92
N SER A 101 -52.50 -12.51 -6.86
CA SER A 101 -53.27 -11.37 -6.30
C SER A 101 -52.32 -10.41 -5.56
N ALA A 102 -52.73 -9.17 -5.25
CA ALA A 102 -51.84 -8.08 -4.85
C ALA A 102 -52.43 -7.05 -3.85
N LEU A 103 -51.60 -6.07 -3.48
CA LEU A 103 -51.83 -4.80 -2.75
C LEU A 103 -51.81 -4.78 -1.20
N GLU A 104 -50.77 -4.08 -0.70
CA GLU A 104 -50.81 -2.91 0.20
C GLU A 104 -50.92 -2.98 1.75
N ASN A 105 -49.82 -2.49 2.35
CA ASN A 105 -49.74 -1.36 3.30
C ASN A 105 -49.64 -1.54 4.84
N MET A 106 -48.44 -1.17 5.32
CA MET A 106 -48.09 -0.32 6.50
C MET A 106 -47.97 -0.88 7.94
N VAL A 107 -46.70 -0.87 8.39
CA VAL A 107 -46.19 -0.35 9.68
C VAL A 107 -46.64 -0.97 11.01
N ALA A 108 -45.74 -1.75 11.62
CA ALA A 108 -45.45 -1.74 13.07
C ALA A 108 -44.00 -2.24 13.32
N ALA A 109 -43.34 -1.74 14.37
CA ALA A 109 -41.98 -2.12 14.76
C ALA A 109 -41.97 -3.29 15.79
N PRO A 110 -40.87 -4.05 15.95
CA PRO A 110 -40.90 -5.35 16.62
C PRO A 110 -40.82 -5.29 18.16
N SER A 111 -41.32 -6.36 18.80
CA SER A 111 -41.12 -6.64 20.24
C SER A 111 -39.92 -7.57 20.43
N MET A 112 -39.06 -7.29 21.40
CA MET A 112 -37.91 -8.17 21.71
C MET A 112 -38.37 -9.48 22.39
N ILE A 113 -37.69 -10.57 22.06
CA ILE A 113 -37.71 -11.82 22.83
C ILE A 113 -36.33 -11.96 23.48
N THR A 114 -36.30 -11.90 24.82
CA THR A 114 -35.10 -12.21 25.61
C THR A 114 -35.12 -13.69 25.99
N ILE A 115 -34.00 -14.37 25.75
CA ILE A 115 -33.73 -15.70 26.30
C ILE A 115 -32.74 -15.50 27.44
N ASN A 116 -33.17 -15.82 28.67
CA ASN A 116 -32.25 -15.97 29.79
C ASN A 116 -31.58 -17.33 29.69
N ASP A 117 -30.28 -17.38 30.00
CA ASP A 117 -29.69 -18.58 30.57
C ASP A 117 -28.70 -18.23 31.69
N THR A 118 -28.57 -19.12 32.67
CA THR A 118 -28.01 -18.80 33.99
C THR A 118 -26.51 -19.05 34.13
N ILE A 119 -25.84 -18.19 34.91
CA ILE A 119 -24.55 -18.48 35.55
C ILE A 119 -24.71 -18.30 37.06
N GLU A 120 -24.31 -19.31 37.83
CA GLU A 120 -24.37 -19.29 39.29
C GLU A 120 -23.32 -18.36 39.90
N SER A 121 -23.64 -17.76 41.07
CA SER A 121 -22.64 -17.11 41.92
C SER A 121 -22.93 -17.39 43.40
N SER A 122 -21.88 -17.70 44.16
CA SER A 122 -21.97 -18.08 45.57
C SER A 122 -21.71 -16.86 46.48
N ILE A 123 -22.61 -16.62 47.44
CA ILE A 123 -22.56 -15.52 48.42
C ILE A 123 -22.41 -16.09 49.82
N LEU A 124 -21.55 -15.48 50.66
CA LEU A 124 -21.69 -15.25 52.12
C LEU A 124 -20.36 -14.68 52.68
N GLU A 125 -20.29 -13.87 53.75
CA GLU A 125 -21.01 -12.64 54.15
C GLU A 125 -20.26 -12.05 55.38
N ALA A 126 -20.01 -10.74 55.46
CA ALA A 126 -19.62 -10.05 56.71
C ALA A 126 -19.69 -8.50 56.60
N ALA A 127 -19.85 -7.82 57.73
CA ALA A 127 -19.84 -6.35 57.87
C ALA A 127 -19.23 -5.95 59.25
N ARG A 128 -19.07 -4.71 59.74
CA ARG A 128 -19.58 -3.31 59.55
C ARG A 128 -18.59 -2.39 60.34
N PRO A 129 -18.73 -1.05 60.47
CA PRO A 129 -19.33 0.00 59.64
C PRO A 129 -18.43 1.28 59.45
N LEU A 130 -18.97 2.26 58.71
CA LEU A 130 -18.65 3.71 58.63
C LEU A 130 -17.76 4.41 59.70
N SER A 131 -16.93 5.36 59.23
CA SER A 131 -16.67 6.64 59.90
C SER A 131 -16.33 7.76 58.90
N VAL A 132 -17.04 8.91 58.96
CA VAL A 132 -16.80 10.14 58.17
C VAL A 132 -17.22 11.34 59.02
N THR A 133 -16.44 12.44 59.05
CA THR A 133 -16.78 13.87 59.34
C THR A 133 -15.47 14.71 59.47
N PRO A 134 -15.46 16.07 59.43
CA PRO A 134 -15.46 16.86 58.18
C PRO A 134 -14.50 18.11 58.23
N ILE A 135 -14.91 19.24 57.61
CA ILE A 135 -14.39 20.65 57.68
C ILE A 135 -12.95 20.93 57.14
N ILE A 136 -12.58 22.11 56.59
CA ILE A 136 -13.20 23.46 56.47
C ILE A 136 -13.20 23.95 55.00
N ASN A 137 -14.16 24.81 54.63
CA ASN A 137 -14.23 25.53 53.34
C ASN A 137 -13.77 27.00 53.52
N ALA A 138 -12.85 27.56 52.70
CA ALA A 138 -12.37 28.94 52.85
C ALA A 138 -11.89 29.65 51.56
N GLN A 139 -12.71 30.58 51.06
CA GLN A 139 -12.49 31.69 50.12
C GLN A 139 -13.49 32.78 50.56
N PRO A 140 -13.25 34.11 50.40
CA PRO A 140 -12.99 34.72 49.10
C PRO A 140 -12.13 36.04 49.09
N ASN A 141 -12.20 36.76 47.96
CA ASN A 141 -11.96 38.20 47.74
C ASN A 141 -10.54 38.72 47.41
N SER A 142 -10.26 38.69 46.10
CA SER A 142 -10.01 39.89 45.25
C SER A 142 -8.99 40.97 45.65
N ILE A 143 -8.12 41.33 44.70
CA ILE A 143 -7.79 42.72 44.33
C ILE A 143 -7.60 42.80 42.80
N ILE A 144 -7.92 43.94 42.21
CA ILE A 144 -7.76 44.21 40.76
C ILE A 144 -6.49 45.02 40.54
N GLN A 145 -5.66 44.59 39.59
CA GLN A 145 -4.81 45.50 38.82
C GLN A 145 -4.61 44.92 37.42
N GLY A 146 -4.66 45.77 36.41
CA GLY A 146 -4.47 45.39 35.02
C GLY A 146 -3.55 46.38 34.33
N GLU A 147 -2.66 45.87 33.48
CA GLU A 147 -1.90 46.66 32.51
C GLU A 147 -2.05 46.02 31.13
N THR A 148 -1.99 46.87 30.10
CA THR A 148 -2.28 46.52 28.72
C THR A 148 -1.05 46.57 27.83
N SER A 149 -1.14 45.90 26.68
CA SER A 149 -0.31 46.12 25.48
C SER A 149 1.06 45.42 25.44
N ARG A 150 1.10 44.30 24.69
CA ARG A 150 1.78 44.29 23.38
C ARG A 150 1.31 43.14 22.50
N LEU A 151 1.20 43.43 21.20
CA LEU A 151 1.02 42.43 20.15
C LEU A 151 2.38 41.76 19.86
N VAL A 152 2.36 40.46 19.57
CA VAL A 152 3.46 39.74 18.92
C VAL A 152 2.81 38.77 17.93
N GLU A 153 3.11 38.93 16.63
CA GLU A 153 2.81 37.92 15.62
C GLU A 153 3.76 36.73 15.81
N LEU A 154 3.23 35.50 15.69
CA LEU A 154 4.05 34.29 15.65
C LEU A 154 4.23 33.86 14.20
N ASP A 155 5.43 34.12 13.68
CA ASP A 155 5.86 33.81 12.31
C ASP A 155 6.10 32.29 12.12
N PHE A 156 5.83 31.79 10.92
CA PHE A 156 5.93 30.37 10.57
C PHE A 156 7.36 29.98 10.17
N GLY A 157 8.21 29.79 11.19
CA GLY A 157 9.60 29.35 11.02
C GLY A 157 9.74 27.98 10.36
N SER A 158 10.17 27.95 9.09
CA SER A 158 10.36 26.73 8.31
C SER A 158 11.73 26.07 8.58
N ASN A 159 11.74 24.96 9.33
CA ASN A 159 12.96 24.25 9.67
C ASN A 159 13.42 23.28 8.56
N LYS A 160 14.38 23.72 7.74
CA LYS A 160 15.23 22.84 6.93
C LYS A 160 16.53 22.57 7.67
N PHE A 161 16.84 21.31 7.97
CA PHE A 161 18.18 20.95 8.42
C PHE A 161 19.12 20.79 7.23
N VAL A 162 20.14 21.66 7.18
CA VAL A 162 21.30 21.56 6.29
C VAL A 162 22.53 21.36 7.18
N SER A 163 23.38 20.41 6.80
CA SER A 163 24.64 20.16 7.51
C SER A 163 25.55 21.40 7.46
N LEU A 164 26.04 21.84 8.62
CA LEU A 164 27.14 22.77 8.74
C LEU A 164 28.29 22.10 9.50
N ILE A 165 29.46 22.12 8.87
CA ILE A 165 30.72 21.68 9.45
C ILE A 165 31.25 22.83 10.31
N SER A 166 31.52 22.56 11.59
CA SER A 166 32.23 23.53 12.44
C SER A 166 33.69 23.62 12.02
N LEU A 167 34.15 24.84 11.74
CA LEU A 167 35.55 25.23 11.81
C LEU A 167 35.76 25.96 13.13
N GLU A 168 36.76 25.55 13.90
CA GLU A 168 37.37 26.34 14.97
C GLU A 168 38.90 26.27 14.79
N GLU A 169 39.60 27.35 15.12
CA GLU A 169 41.01 27.60 14.76
C GLU A 169 41.91 27.60 16.01
N GLU A 170 43.14 27.08 15.87
CA GLU A 170 44.41 27.36 16.60
C GLU A 170 44.40 27.32 18.17
N GLU A 171 45.43 26.85 18.89
CA GLU A 171 46.89 27.10 18.78
C GLU A 171 47.77 25.89 19.26
N ASP A 172 49.10 26.10 19.16
CA ASP A 172 50.21 25.46 19.90
C ASP A 172 50.68 24.00 19.63
N ALA A 173 51.55 23.91 18.61
CA ALA A 173 52.97 23.50 18.72
C ALA A 173 53.40 22.13 19.28
N LEU A 174 54.15 21.37 18.45
CA LEU A 174 55.58 21.07 18.70
C LEU A 174 56.29 20.45 17.46
N ASP A 175 57.62 20.53 17.44
CA ASP A 175 58.50 20.35 16.27
C ASP A 175 58.64 18.90 15.73
N LEU A 176 58.95 18.76 14.43
CA LEU A 176 60.31 18.33 13.99
C LEU A 176 60.53 18.44 12.46
N GLU A 177 61.80 18.57 12.07
CA GLU A 177 62.26 18.97 10.72
C GLU A 177 62.40 17.80 9.73
N THR A 178 62.36 18.07 8.41
CA THR A 178 63.54 17.87 7.51
C THR A 178 63.34 18.36 6.06
N ASP A 179 64.01 19.47 5.75
CA ASP A 179 64.84 19.78 4.57
C ASP A 179 64.29 19.92 3.11
N SER A 180 64.90 20.91 2.43
CA SER A 180 65.04 21.31 1.00
C SER A 180 64.22 20.63 -0.14
N MET A 181 63.63 21.33 -1.13
CA MET A 181 63.93 22.52 -1.98
C MET A 181 64.41 22.18 -3.43
N GLU A 182 64.06 23.09 -4.37
CA GLU A 182 64.57 23.24 -5.76
C GLU A 182 64.15 22.21 -6.85
N LEU A 183 64.07 22.54 -8.17
CA LEU A 183 63.85 23.82 -8.88
C LEU A 183 63.53 23.57 -10.40
N MET A 184 62.53 24.29 -10.96
CA MET A 184 62.30 24.66 -12.38
C MET A 184 62.17 23.61 -13.54
N THR A 185 61.19 23.89 -14.41
CA THR A 185 60.97 23.39 -15.79
C THR A 185 61.92 24.06 -16.82
N PRO A 186 62.19 23.56 -18.08
CA PRO A 186 61.18 23.53 -19.17
C PRO A 186 61.35 22.56 -20.40
N LEU A 187 60.27 22.53 -21.20
CA LEU A 187 60.05 22.16 -22.62
C LEU A 187 61.13 21.44 -23.48
N GLY A 188 60.71 20.37 -24.18
CA GLY A 188 61.36 19.87 -25.42
C GLY A 188 60.38 19.09 -26.34
N LYS A 189 60.35 19.38 -27.65
CA LYS A 189 59.42 18.78 -28.64
C LYS A 189 60.06 17.66 -29.47
N ARG A 190 59.28 16.65 -29.88
CA ARG A 190 59.38 16.03 -31.22
C ARG A 190 58.06 15.38 -31.69
N ILE A 191 58.01 14.97 -32.96
CA ILE A 191 56.80 14.77 -33.78
C ILE A 191 56.95 13.50 -34.64
N LEU A 192 55.85 12.80 -34.93
CA LEU A 192 55.42 12.10 -36.20
C LEU A 192 54.22 11.18 -35.82
N ARG A 193 53.03 11.27 -36.44
CA ARG A 193 52.58 10.80 -37.78
C ARG A 193 52.64 9.26 -37.96
N ASP A 194 51.63 8.57 -38.51
CA ASP A 194 50.28 8.99 -38.97
C ASP A 194 49.27 7.80 -39.01
N ARG A 195 48.01 8.05 -39.41
CA ARG A 195 46.89 7.06 -39.54
C ARG A 195 46.94 6.28 -40.91
N PRO A 196 45.91 5.53 -41.39
CA PRO A 196 44.69 4.92 -40.78
C PRO A 196 44.37 3.45 -41.20
N VAL A 197 43.45 2.75 -40.52
CA VAL A 197 42.68 1.58 -41.05
C VAL A 197 41.22 1.62 -40.58
N ARG A 198 40.27 1.06 -41.36
CA ARG A 198 38.82 0.98 -41.07
C ARG A 198 38.46 -0.32 -40.31
N PRO A 199 37.34 -0.37 -39.55
CA PRO A 199 36.89 -1.60 -38.88
C PRO A 199 36.38 -2.65 -39.88
N SER A 200 36.42 -3.93 -39.47
CA SER A 200 35.93 -5.08 -40.27
C SER A 200 34.96 -5.96 -39.48
N THR A 201 34.18 -6.76 -40.22
CA THR A 201 32.94 -7.37 -39.72
C THR A 201 33.18 -8.71 -39.01
N LYS A 202 33.03 -8.75 -37.68
CA LYS A 202 32.72 -10.00 -36.94
C LYS A 202 32.10 -9.75 -35.56
N ALA A 203 30.79 -9.49 -35.55
CA ALA A 203 29.97 -9.42 -34.33
C ALA A 203 28.56 -9.98 -34.62
N LYS A 204 28.42 -11.30 -34.54
CA LYS A 204 27.15 -12.06 -34.57
C LYS A 204 27.34 -13.36 -33.79
N GLU A 205 26.24 -13.90 -33.29
CA GLU A 205 26.10 -15.24 -32.68
C GLU A 205 26.88 -15.48 -31.38
N MET A 206 26.26 -15.08 -30.26
CA MET A 206 26.31 -15.84 -29.01
C MET A 206 24.90 -16.34 -28.69
N THR A 207 24.57 -17.51 -29.24
CA THR A 207 23.31 -18.22 -28.95
C THR A 207 23.43 -18.94 -27.61
N TRP A 208 22.45 -18.78 -26.72
CA TRP A 208 22.38 -19.56 -25.48
C TRP A 208 22.03 -21.02 -25.79
N GLN A 209 22.84 -21.96 -25.29
CA GLN A 209 22.49 -23.37 -25.15
C GLN A 209 22.96 -23.88 -23.78
N ALA A 210 22.13 -24.71 -23.16
CA ALA A 210 22.35 -25.24 -21.81
C ALA A 210 22.92 -26.67 -21.83
N VAL A 211 23.25 -27.16 -20.62
CA VAL A 211 23.63 -28.55 -20.27
C VAL A 211 25.06 -28.97 -20.66
N GLY A 212 25.94 -28.97 -19.65
CA GLY A 212 27.19 -29.75 -19.64
C GLY A 212 27.41 -30.37 -18.25
N ARG A 213 27.33 -31.70 -18.12
CA ARG A 213 27.50 -32.40 -16.82
C ARG A 213 28.98 -32.41 -16.39
N GLY A 214 29.34 -31.63 -15.37
CA GLY A 214 30.65 -31.69 -14.70
C GLY A 214 30.59 -32.34 -13.31
N ARG A 215 31.34 -33.42 -13.08
CA ARG A 215 31.58 -33.96 -11.73
C ARG A 215 32.88 -33.36 -11.15
N GLY A 216 32.75 -32.36 -10.29
CA GLY A 216 33.81 -31.79 -9.45
C GLY A 216 33.26 -31.53 -8.04
N ARG A 217 34.10 -31.54 -6.99
CA ARG A 217 33.64 -31.58 -5.59
C ARG A 217 34.22 -30.47 -4.70
N ARG A 218 33.32 -29.85 -3.92
CA ARG A 218 33.53 -28.97 -2.74
C ARG A 218 34.08 -27.57 -3.03
N GLY A 219 33.42 -26.53 -2.47
CA GLY A 219 33.89 -25.15 -2.54
C GLY A 219 32.93 -24.07 -2.02
N GLY A 220 31.62 -24.34 -1.93
CA GLY A 220 30.62 -23.41 -1.39
C GLY A 220 29.31 -24.13 -1.12
N ALA A 221 28.54 -23.66 -0.14
CA ALA A 221 27.25 -24.24 0.21
C ALA A 221 26.14 -23.57 -0.61
N VAL A 222 25.57 -24.30 -1.57
CA VAL A 222 24.18 -24.07 -1.96
C VAL A 222 23.35 -24.61 -0.80
N TYR A 223 22.78 -23.72 0.01
CA TYR A 223 21.75 -24.13 0.96
C TYR A 223 20.53 -24.60 0.15
N PRO A 224 19.86 -25.69 0.53
CA PRO A 224 18.43 -25.84 0.25
C PRO A 224 17.74 -24.61 0.84
N SER A 225 16.92 -23.94 0.05
CA SER A 225 16.23 -22.73 0.45
C SER A 225 15.15 -23.11 1.45
N ASP A 226 15.27 -22.71 2.73
CA ASP A 226 14.21 -23.03 3.69
C ASP A 226 13.02 -22.05 3.52
N TYR A 227 12.35 -22.13 2.37
CA TYR A 227 11.21 -21.28 2.02
C TYR A 227 10.03 -21.53 2.97
N GLY A 228 9.88 -22.75 3.50
CA GLY A 228 8.87 -23.11 4.48
C GLY A 228 9.13 -22.47 5.85
N GLU A 229 10.37 -22.54 6.36
CA GLU A 229 10.75 -21.81 7.57
C GLU A 229 10.65 -20.29 7.35
N ALA A 230 11.03 -19.78 6.18
CA ALA A 230 10.89 -18.36 5.84
C ALA A 230 9.41 -17.90 5.81
N LEU A 231 8.49 -18.73 5.30
CA LEU A 231 7.04 -18.49 5.33
C LEU A 231 6.48 -18.49 6.77
N THR A 232 6.88 -19.47 7.58
CA THR A 232 6.55 -19.51 9.02
C THR A 232 7.03 -18.24 9.71
N LYS A 233 8.25 -17.79 9.38
CA LYS A 233 8.88 -16.62 9.99
C LYS A 233 8.23 -15.31 9.57
N SER A 234 7.90 -15.09 8.30
CA SER A 234 7.23 -13.84 7.86
C SER A 234 5.90 -13.62 8.58
N LEU A 235 5.18 -14.69 8.94
CA LEU A 235 3.96 -14.61 9.75
C LEU A 235 4.22 -14.30 11.23
N LEU A 236 5.37 -14.71 11.79
CA LEU A 236 5.83 -14.24 13.11
C LEU A 236 6.16 -12.74 13.13
N TYR A 237 6.60 -12.15 12.01
CA TYR A 237 6.80 -10.71 11.94
C TYR A 237 5.46 -9.94 12.09
N PHE A 238 4.39 -10.40 11.45
CA PHE A 238 3.06 -9.81 11.69
C PHE A 238 2.63 -9.90 13.16
N GLU A 239 2.90 -11.02 13.84
CA GLU A 239 2.68 -11.10 15.29
C GLU A 239 3.53 -10.10 16.09
N ALA A 240 4.74 -9.79 15.64
CA ALA A 240 5.61 -8.78 16.25
C ALA A 240 5.10 -7.34 16.04
N GLN A 241 4.40 -7.07 14.94
CA GLN A 241 3.79 -5.76 14.63
C GLN A 241 2.43 -5.52 15.30
N ARG A 242 1.79 -6.51 15.93
CA ARG A 242 0.42 -6.36 16.51
C ARG A 242 0.30 -5.21 17.52
N SER A 243 -0.59 -4.26 17.24
CA SER A 243 -1.02 -3.20 18.17
C SER A 243 -2.28 -3.62 18.94
N GLY A 244 -2.57 -2.99 20.09
CA GLY A 244 -3.71 -3.34 20.95
C GLY A 244 -3.39 -4.43 21.99
N LYS A 245 -4.43 -5.15 22.40
CA LYS A 245 -4.36 -6.27 23.35
C LYS A 245 -4.06 -7.57 22.60
N LEU A 246 -2.98 -8.27 22.97
CA LEU A 246 -2.50 -9.47 22.28
C LEU A 246 -3.35 -10.71 22.63
N PRO A 247 -3.43 -11.71 21.72
CA PRO A 247 -4.19 -12.93 21.96
C PRO A 247 -3.41 -13.91 22.85
N LEU A 248 -4.11 -14.83 23.53
CA LEU A 248 -3.48 -15.78 24.46
C LEU A 248 -2.53 -16.78 23.80
N ASN A 249 -2.64 -16.98 22.47
CA ASN A 249 -1.79 -17.83 21.65
C ASN A 249 -0.69 -17.07 20.87
N GLN A 250 -0.43 -15.79 21.22
CA GLN A 250 0.66 -14.99 20.66
C GLN A 250 2.01 -15.75 20.73
N ARG A 251 2.61 -16.05 19.56
CA ARG A 251 3.87 -16.78 19.44
C ARG A 251 5.09 -15.90 19.71
N VAL A 252 5.00 -14.60 19.39
CA VAL A 252 6.07 -13.62 19.67
C VAL A 252 6.00 -13.19 21.15
N ASP A 253 6.75 -13.92 21.97
CA ASP A 253 6.71 -13.84 23.43
C ASP A 253 7.21 -12.51 24.01
N TRP A 254 8.13 -11.82 23.35
CA TRP A 254 8.72 -10.57 23.85
C TRP A 254 7.81 -9.34 23.72
N ARG A 255 6.74 -9.40 22.94
CA ARG A 255 5.72 -8.34 22.80
C ARG A 255 4.67 -8.37 23.91
N GLY A 256 4.14 -7.21 24.29
CA GLY A 256 3.03 -7.05 25.23
C GLY A 256 1.88 -6.18 24.71
N ASP A 257 0.82 -6.11 25.51
CA ASP A 257 -0.35 -5.25 25.25
C ASP A 257 0.07 -3.79 25.18
N SER A 258 -0.40 -3.08 24.16
CA SER A 258 0.01 -1.70 23.84
C SER A 258 -1.13 -0.91 23.23
N ALA A 259 -1.02 0.43 23.15
CA ALA A 259 -2.01 1.29 22.48
C ALA A 259 -3.48 1.10 22.93
N LEU A 260 -3.71 0.66 24.18
CA LEU A 260 -5.03 0.28 24.74
C LEU A 260 -6.02 1.44 24.94
N ARG A 261 -5.79 2.59 24.28
CA ARG A 261 -6.62 3.80 24.32
C ARG A 261 -6.82 4.45 22.95
N ASP A 262 -6.31 3.86 21.87
CA ASP A 262 -6.52 4.33 20.50
C ASP A 262 -8.02 4.53 20.23
N GLY A 263 -8.40 5.70 19.69
CA GLY A 263 -9.80 6.08 19.46
C GLY A 263 -10.51 6.81 20.61
N SER A 264 -9.93 6.84 21.82
CA SER A 264 -10.58 7.46 23.00
C SER A 264 -10.91 8.94 22.83
N ASP A 265 -10.08 9.67 22.08
CA ASP A 265 -10.23 11.08 21.72
C ASP A 265 -11.40 11.32 20.74
N ALA A 266 -11.71 10.33 19.90
CA ALA A 266 -12.83 10.30 18.98
C ALA A 266 -14.06 9.51 19.52
N HIS A 267 -14.00 9.04 20.77
CA HIS A 267 -15.03 8.24 21.45
C HIS A 267 -15.40 6.91 20.76
N ILE A 268 -14.42 6.28 20.12
CA ILE A 268 -14.53 5.00 19.42
C ILE A 268 -13.41 4.05 19.88
N ASP A 269 -13.61 2.73 19.79
CA ASP A 269 -12.52 1.76 20.01
C ASP A 269 -11.74 1.59 18.69
N LEU A 270 -10.50 2.08 18.65
CA LEU A 270 -9.56 1.83 17.54
C LEU A 270 -8.39 0.95 17.98
N THR A 271 -8.52 0.18 19.08
CA THR A 271 -7.49 -0.78 19.50
C THR A 271 -7.41 -1.98 18.54
N GLY A 272 -6.20 -2.51 18.33
CA GLY A 272 -5.92 -3.52 17.30
C GLY A 272 -5.11 -2.94 16.13
N GLY A 273 -5.04 -3.70 15.03
CA GLY A 273 -4.26 -3.34 13.83
C GLY A 273 -2.77 -3.60 13.98
N TYR A 274 -1.98 -3.19 12.99
CA TYR A 274 -0.52 -3.33 12.99
C TYR A 274 0.17 -1.99 13.21
N TYR A 275 1.32 -2.01 13.89
CA TYR A 275 2.31 -0.96 13.75
C TYR A 275 2.98 -1.07 12.39
N ASP A 276 3.20 0.07 11.77
CA ASP A 276 3.50 0.18 10.35
C ASP A 276 4.87 -0.39 9.95
N ALA A 277 5.92 0.08 10.64
CA ALA A 277 7.31 -0.30 10.41
C ALA A 277 8.11 -0.35 11.74
N GLY A 278 9.20 0.42 11.85
CA GLY A 278 10.05 0.51 13.04
C GLY A 278 9.48 1.33 14.20
N ASP A 279 8.30 1.93 14.00
CA ASP A 279 7.64 2.88 14.89
C ASP A 279 6.45 2.29 15.66
N ASN A 280 5.65 3.16 16.29
CA ASN A 280 4.38 2.76 16.91
C ASN A 280 3.17 3.39 16.19
N MET A 281 3.32 3.82 14.93
CA MET A 281 2.25 4.46 14.16
C MET A 281 1.33 3.42 13.54
N LYS A 282 0.08 3.84 13.31
CA LYS A 282 -0.91 3.07 12.55
C LYS A 282 -1.31 3.90 11.35
N PHE A 283 -0.54 3.82 10.26
CA PHE A 283 -0.89 4.43 8.98
C PHE A 283 -1.85 3.51 8.23
N GLY A 284 -3.10 3.93 8.05
CA GLY A 284 -4.16 3.10 7.47
C GLY A 284 -3.93 2.73 6.01
N PHE A 285 -3.22 3.57 5.24
CA PHE A 285 -3.00 3.39 3.81
C PHE A 285 -2.02 2.22 3.48
N PRO A 286 -0.77 2.19 4.00
CA PRO A 286 0.09 1.02 3.89
C PRO A 286 -0.44 -0.21 4.64
N MET A 287 -1.20 -0.05 5.74
CA MET A 287 -1.85 -1.17 6.43
C MET A 287 -2.97 -1.81 5.60
N ALA A 288 -3.75 -1.01 4.87
CA ALA A 288 -4.73 -1.52 3.92
C ALA A 288 -4.04 -2.29 2.79
N PHE A 289 -3.02 -1.70 2.15
CA PHE A 289 -2.24 -2.37 1.10
C PHE A 289 -1.61 -3.70 1.57
N THR A 290 -1.00 -3.70 2.76
CA THR A 290 -0.51 -4.88 3.47
C THR A 290 -1.59 -5.96 3.59
N THR A 291 -2.80 -5.57 3.99
CA THR A 291 -3.95 -6.47 4.12
C THR A 291 -4.37 -7.03 2.77
N THR A 292 -4.40 -6.21 1.72
CA THR A 292 -4.68 -6.66 0.35
C THR A 292 -3.61 -7.63 -0.16
N MET A 293 -2.33 -7.42 0.16
CA MET A 293 -1.24 -8.32 -0.24
C MET A 293 -1.29 -9.66 0.49
N LEU A 294 -1.61 -9.68 1.79
CA LEU A 294 -1.85 -10.92 2.54
C LEU A 294 -3.08 -11.67 2.02
N ALA A 295 -4.19 -10.97 1.78
CA ALA A 295 -5.41 -11.57 1.26
C ALA A 295 -5.22 -12.11 -0.17
N TRP A 296 -4.53 -11.37 -1.05
CA TRP A 296 -4.20 -11.84 -2.40
C TRP A 296 -3.33 -13.10 -2.35
N SER A 297 -2.33 -13.12 -1.46
CA SER A 297 -1.50 -14.31 -1.21
C SER A 297 -2.35 -15.51 -0.77
N SER A 298 -3.32 -15.31 0.13
CA SER A 298 -4.21 -16.37 0.61
C SER A 298 -5.15 -16.91 -0.48
N VAL A 299 -5.52 -16.08 -1.46
CA VAL A 299 -6.50 -16.38 -2.52
C VAL A 299 -5.88 -17.01 -3.77
N GLU A 300 -4.59 -16.79 -4.06
CA GLU A 300 -3.91 -17.45 -5.21
C GLU A 300 -3.05 -18.64 -4.79
N MET A 301 -2.55 -18.68 -3.53
CA MET A 301 -1.66 -19.73 -3.02
C MET A 301 -2.31 -20.58 -1.92
N THR A 302 -3.64 -20.74 -1.94
CA THR A 302 -4.39 -21.46 -0.89
C THR A 302 -3.89 -22.90 -0.71
N SER A 303 -3.68 -23.62 -1.82
CA SER A 303 -3.16 -25.00 -1.85
C SER A 303 -1.78 -25.12 -1.20
N GLU A 304 -0.90 -24.18 -1.53
CA GLU A 304 0.48 -24.10 -1.10
C GLU A 304 0.56 -23.77 0.39
N LEU A 305 -0.23 -22.78 0.85
CA LEU A 305 -0.35 -22.39 2.25
C LEU A 305 -0.95 -23.50 3.13
N MET A 306 -1.89 -24.28 2.60
CA MET A 306 -2.41 -25.47 3.28
C MET A 306 -1.37 -26.61 3.31
N GLY A 307 -0.61 -26.81 2.22
CA GLY A 307 0.48 -27.78 2.14
C GLY A 307 1.59 -27.54 3.16
N HIS A 308 1.89 -26.26 3.45
CA HIS A 308 2.86 -25.85 4.49
C HIS A 308 2.22 -25.64 5.88
N MET A 309 0.93 -25.89 6.05
CA MET A 309 0.16 -25.71 7.31
C MET A 309 0.12 -24.27 7.85
N GLU A 310 0.43 -23.26 7.03
CA GLU A 310 0.47 -21.84 7.43
C GLU A 310 -0.81 -21.07 7.06
N HIS A 311 -1.76 -21.68 6.33
CA HIS A 311 -3.02 -21.03 5.92
C HIS A 311 -3.80 -20.41 7.10
N GLU A 312 -3.92 -21.12 8.23
CA GLU A 312 -4.59 -20.57 9.44
C GLU A 312 -3.86 -19.35 10.01
N ASN A 313 -2.52 -19.30 9.93
CA ASN A 313 -1.73 -18.16 10.38
C ASN A 313 -1.82 -16.97 9.40
N VAL A 314 -1.93 -17.21 8.09
CA VAL A 314 -2.23 -16.17 7.10
C VAL A 314 -3.62 -15.58 7.36
N LEU A 315 -4.64 -16.40 7.55
CA LEU A 315 -5.98 -15.93 7.90
C LEU A 315 -5.99 -15.17 9.23
N ALA A 316 -5.27 -15.64 10.25
CA ALA A 316 -5.11 -14.90 11.52
C ALA A 316 -4.36 -13.56 11.35
N ALA A 317 -3.45 -13.46 10.38
CA ALA A 317 -2.75 -12.22 10.06
C ALA A 317 -3.66 -11.22 9.30
N ILE A 318 -4.47 -11.69 8.34
CA ILE A 318 -5.48 -10.87 7.65
C ILE A 318 -6.53 -10.39 8.66
N LYS A 319 -7.09 -11.31 9.47
CA LYS A 319 -8.16 -10.99 10.43
C LYS A 319 -7.75 -9.91 11.43
N TRP A 320 -6.49 -9.90 11.86
CA TRP A 320 -5.98 -8.90 12.80
C TRP A 320 -6.03 -7.47 12.24
N ALA A 321 -5.77 -7.31 10.94
CA ALA A 321 -5.93 -6.03 10.27
C ALA A 321 -7.40 -5.73 9.99
N THR A 322 -8.15 -6.67 9.43
CA THR A 322 -9.55 -6.41 9.05
C THR A 322 -10.48 -6.18 10.25
N ASP A 323 -10.24 -6.80 11.41
CA ASP A 323 -10.94 -6.47 12.67
C ASP A 323 -10.69 -5.02 13.12
N TYR A 324 -9.53 -4.44 12.79
CA TYR A 324 -9.24 -3.02 13.02
C TYR A 324 -9.82 -2.13 11.92
N LEU A 325 -9.78 -2.54 10.65
CA LEU A 325 -10.36 -1.77 9.54
C LEU A 325 -11.89 -1.67 9.65
N ILE A 326 -12.57 -2.71 10.16
CA ILE A 326 -13.99 -2.68 10.53
C ILE A 326 -14.25 -1.62 11.62
N LYS A 327 -13.45 -1.60 12.70
CA LYS A 327 -13.54 -0.56 13.75
C LYS A 327 -13.28 0.85 13.21
N ALA A 328 -12.35 0.96 12.26
CA ALA A 328 -11.99 2.23 11.63
C ALA A 328 -13.08 2.76 10.68
N HIS A 329 -14.05 1.94 10.26
CA HIS A 329 -15.15 2.30 9.35
C HIS A 329 -16.53 2.23 10.05
N PRO A 330 -16.83 3.13 11.01
CA PRO A 330 -18.07 3.11 11.79
C PRO A 330 -19.32 3.58 11.03
N GLU A 331 -19.15 4.36 9.96
CA GLU A 331 -20.22 4.89 9.12
C GLU A 331 -19.81 4.84 7.64
N PRO A 332 -20.74 4.64 6.68
CA PRO A 332 -20.39 4.38 5.28
C PRO A 332 -19.41 5.38 4.64
N ASN A 333 -19.48 6.66 5.02
CA ASN A 333 -18.62 7.74 4.50
C ASN A 333 -17.62 8.30 5.55
N VAL A 334 -17.17 7.48 6.51
CA VAL A 334 -16.21 7.88 7.57
C VAL A 334 -15.18 6.77 7.80
N LEU A 335 -13.89 7.03 7.53
CA LEU A 335 -12.81 6.06 7.72
C LEU A 335 -11.63 6.67 8.51
N TYR A 336 -11.30 6.07 9.66
CA TYR A 336 -10.15 6.45 10.49
C TYR A 336 -8.84 5.96 9.87
N GLY A 337 -8.17 6.87 9.16
CA GLY A 337 -6.96 6.60 8.36
C GLY A 337 -5.64 6.64 9.12
N GLN A 338 -5.60 7.15 10.36
CA GLN A 338 -4.37 7.15 11.15
C GLN A 338 -4.64 7.21 12.65
N VAL A 339 -3.86 6.48 13.46
CA VAL A 339 -3.76 6.69 14.91
C VAL A 339 -2.32 6.86 15.35
N GLY A 340 -2.05 7.93 16.11
CA GLY A 340 -0.70 8.43 16.42
C GLY A 340 -0.46 9.80 15.79
N ASP A 341 0.32 10.66 16.44
CA ASP A 341 0.97 11.81 15.77
C ASP A 341 2.40 11.41 15.40
N ALA A 342 2.68 11.37 14.09
CA ALA A 342 3.91 10.80 13.56
C ALA A 342 5.16 11.56 14.02
N ASN A 343 5.08 12.89 14.09
CA ASN A 343 6.21 13.72 14.50
C ASN A 343 6.61 13.45 15.96
N SER A 344 5.66 13.27 16.88
CA SER A 344 5.95 12.97 18.28
C SER A 344 6.35 11.51 18.52
N ASP A 345 5.79 10.53 17.79
CA ASP A 345 6.29 9.14 17.87
C ASP A 345 7.68 8.97 17.26
N HIS A 346 8.01 9.74 16.23
CA HIS A 346 9.36 9.76 15.62
C HIS A 346 10.36 10.58 16.44
N ALA A 347 9.88 11.54 17.25
CA ALA A 347 10.68 12.21 18.26
C ALA A 347 10.94 11.37 19.54
N CYS A 348 10.49 10.11 19.60
CA CYS A 348 10.66 9.23 20.77
C CYS A 348 11.09 7.80 20.42
N TRP A 349 12.01 7.23 21.20
CA TRP A 349 12.42 5.81 21.06
C TRP A 349 11.91 4.96 22.23
N MET A 350 10.60 4.71 22.25
CA MET A 350 9.91 3.91 23.29
C MET A 350 9.41 2.60 22.71
N ARG A 351 9.34 1.54 23.53
CA ARG A 351 8.65 0.30 23.16
C ARG A 351 7.12 0.55 23.12
N PRO A 352 6.35 -0.19 22.30
CA PRO A 352 4.90 0.03 22.16
C PRO A 352 4.14 0.06 23.48
N GLU A 353 4.57 -0.73 24.45
CA GLU A 353 3.92 -0.91 25.75
C GLU A 353 4.17 0.26 26.72
N ASP A 354 5.16 1.12 26.47
CA ASP A 354 5.54 2.25 27.33
C ASP A 354 5.01 3.61 26.86
N MET A 355 4.40 3.68 25.67
CA MET A 355 4.11 4.92 24.94
C MET A 355 3.44 6.02 25.78
N THR A 356 4.11 7.18 25.87
CA THR A 356 3.57 8.42 26.44
C THR A 356 3.32 9.52 25.39
N THR A 357 3.48 9.21 24.09
CA THR A 357 3.26 10.13 22.98
C THR A 357 1.77 10.38 22.73
N PRO A 358 1.36 11.56 22.22
CA PRO A 358 0.01 11.79 21.74
C PRO A 358 -0.40 10.76 20.68
N ARG A 359 -1.57 10.15 20.87
CA ARG A 359 -2.17 9.20 19.91
C ARG A 359 -3.55 9.67 19.42
N PRO A 360 -3.63 10.84 18.74
CA PRO A 360 -4.87 11.31 18.14
C PRO A 360 -5.35 10.38 17.03
N SER A 361 -6.65 10.39 16.79
CA SER A 361 -7.34 9.55 15.81
C SER A 361 -7.79 10.39 14.62
N TYR A 362 -7.06 10.32 13.51
CA TYR A 362 -7.36 11.05 12.28
C TYR A 362 -8.21 10.22 11.31
N ARG A 363 -9.05 10.88 10.52
CA ARG A 363 -9.99 10.26 9.59
C ARG A 363 -10.13 11.03 8.30
N ILE A 364 -10.72 10.36 7.32
CA ILE A 364 -11.36 10.97 6.16
C ILE A 364 -12.88 10.89 6.31
N ASP A 365 -13.59 11.88 5.77
CA ASP A 365 -15.05 11.92 5.72
C ASP A 365 -15.53 12.69 4.48
N ALA A 366 -16.85 12.80 4.30
CA ALA A 366 -17.48 13.49 3.16
C ALA A 366 -17.14 15.00 3.03
N GLN A 367 -16.46 15.61 4.02
CA GLN A 367 -15.93 16.97 3.95
C GLN A 367 -14.41 16.98 3.77
N HIS A 368 -13.73 15.94 4.23
CA HIS A 368 -12.28 15.75 4.18
C HIS A 368 -11.96 14.41 3.47
N PRO A 369 -12.10 14.34 2.13
CA PRO A 369 -12.05 13.08 1.38
C PRO A 369 -10.67 12.43 1.29
N GLY A 370 -10.65 11.13 0.94
CA GLY A 370 -9.46 10.34 0.61
C GLY A 370 -9.85 9.06 -0.11
N ALA A 371 -10.09 9.17 -1.41
CA ALA A 371 -10.53 8.05 -2.25
C ALA A 371 -9.43 7.00 -2.50
N ASP A 372 -8.17 7.39 -2.33
CA ASP A 372 -6.99 6.54 -2.25
C ASP A 372 -7.06 5.60 -1.04
N LEU A 373 -7.17 6.16 0.16
CA LEU A 373 -7.29 5.40 1.41
C LEU A 373 -8.59 4.57 1.45
N ALA A 374 -9.72 5.14 1.04
CA ALA A 374 -10.99 4.43 0.96
C ALA A 374 -10.95 3.30 -0.08
N GLY A 375 -10.34 3.53 -1.25
CA GLY A 375 -10.16 2.55 -2.31
C GLY A 375 -9.27 1.39 -1.89
N GLU A 376 -8.08 1.63 -1.32
CA GLU A 376 -7.23 0.54 -0.85
C GLU A 376 -7.88 -0.24 0.31
N THR A 377 -8.62 0.43 1.19
CA THR A 377 -9.35 -0.26 2.27
C THR A 377 -10.52 -1.10 1.72
N ALA A 378 -11.21 -0.63 0.68
CA ALA A 378 -12.21 -1.42 -0.04
C ALA A 378 -11.59 -2.63 -0.76
N ALA A 379 -10.42 -2.45 -1.39
CA ALA A 379 -9.66 -3.53 -2.01
C ALA A 379 -9.23 -4.58 -0.98
N ALA A 380 -8.69 -4.16 0.16
CA ALA A 380 -8.29 -5.01 1.28
C ALA A 380 -9.45 -5.86 1.80
N MET A 381 -10.60 -5.24 2.07
CA MET A 381 -11.77 -5.93 2.58
C MET A 381 -12.42 -6.86 1.54
N ALA A 382 -12.47 -6.46 0.26
CA ALA A 382 -12.98 -7.31 -0.81
C ALA A 382 -12.06 -8.53 -1.05
N ALA A 383 -10.73 -8.33 -1.08
CA ALA A 383 -9.76 -9.42 -1.17
C ALA A 383 -9.85 -10.36 0.04
N ALA A 384 -9.97 -9.81 1.25
CA ALA A 384 -10.12 -10.60 2.47
C ALA A 384 -11.45 -11.38 2.51
N SER A 385 -12.54 -10.83 1.95
CA SER A 385 -13.82 -11.55 1.89
C SER A 385 -13.72 -12.88 1.12
N LEU A 386 -12.93 -12.92 0.05
CA LEU A 386 -12.61 -14.15 -0.69
C LEU A 386 -11.76 -15.12 0.15
N ALA A 387 -10.77 -14.61 0.89
CA ALA A 387 -9.92 -15.44 1.77
C ALA A 387 -10.71 -16.12 2.91
N PHE A 388 -11.81 -15.51 3.37
CA PHE A 388 -12.70 -16.07 4.39
C PHE A 388 -13.93 -16.80 3.84
N GLU A 389 -14.18 -16.81 2.52
CA GLU A 389 -15.45 -17.28 1.95
C GLU A 389 -15.79 -18.74 2.34
N GLU A 390 -14.80 -19.64 2.30
CA GLU A 390 -14.99 -21.06 2.68
C GLU A 390 -14.84 -21.32 4.19
N VAL A 391 -14.41 -20.33 4.99
CA VAL A 391 -14.00 -20.51 6.39
C VAL A 391 -14.96 -19.83 7.37
N ASP A 392 -15.37 -18.60 7.09
CA ASP A 392 -16.38 -17.84 7.84
C ASP A 392 -17.18 -16.94 6.89
N VAL A 393 -18.24 -17.51 6.31
CA VAL A 393 -19.17 -16.84 5.39
C VAL A 393 -19.78 -15.57 6.01
N ALA A 394 -19.99 -15.53 7.33
CA ALA A 394 -20.60 -14.39 8.00
C ALA A 394 -19.61 -13.22 8.13
N TYR A 395 -18.36 -13.52 8.48
CA TYR A 395 -17.27 -12.54 8.47
C TYR A 395 -16.94 -12.09 7.04
N ALA A 396 -16.84 -13.00 6.07
CA ALA A 396 -16.66 -12.70 4.65
C ALA A 396 -17.73 -11.72 4.13
N LYS A 397 -19.01 -11.97 4.42
CA LYS A 397 -20.10 -11.03 4.08
C LYS A 397 -19.91 -9.66 4.75
N THR A 398 -19.50 -9.64 6.02
CA THR A 398 -19.29 -8.39 6.78
C THR A 398 -18.22 -7.53 6.12
N LEU A 399 -17.07 -8.13 5.77
CA LEU A 399 -15.99 -7.48 5.01
C LEU A 399 -16.49 -6.96 3.67
N LEU A 400 -17.24 -7.77 2.93
CA LEU A 400 -17.74 -7.42 1.61
C LEU A 400 -18.79 -6.28 1.63
N ASP A 401 -19.55 -6.13 2.71
CA ASP A 401 -20.48 -5.01 2.87
C ASP A 401 -19.72 -3.70 3.16
N HIS A 402 -18.77 -3.70 4.11
CA HIS A 402 -17.90 -2.53 4.36
C HIS A 402 -17.10 -2.13 3.11
N ALA A 403 -16.60 -3.11 2.32
CA ALA A 403 -15.87 -2.87 1.09
C ALA A 403 -16.68 -2.09 0.03
N LYS A 404 -17.98 -2.41 -0.09
CA LYS A 404 -18.89 -1.71 -1.03
C LYS A 404 -19.13 -0.27 -0.60
N ASP A 405 -19.40 -0.05 0.68
CA ASP A 405 -19.60 1.29 1.25
C ASP A 405 -18.37 2.18 1.09
N LEU A 406 -17.16 1.64 1.35
CA LEU A 406 -15.90 2.37 1.15
C LEU A 406 -15.61 2.71 -0.31
N PHE A 407 -15.93 1.81 -1.25
CA PHE A 407 -15.82 2.10 -2.69
C PHE A 407 -16.81 3.19 -3.11
N GLU A 408 -18.06 3.13 -2.67
CA GLU A 408 -19.02 4.20 -2.94
C GLU A 408 -18.61 5.53 -2.31
N PHE A 409 -18.05 5.52 -1.10
CA PHE A 409 -17.49 6.71 -0.46
C PHE A 409 -16.35 7.33 -1.29
N GLY A 410 -15.32 6.55 -1.65
CA GLY A 410 -14.21 7.03 -2.47
C GLY A 410 -14.64 7.52 -3.86
N LYS A 411 -15.59 6.81 -4.50
CA LYS A 411 -16.13 7.18 -5.82
C LYS A 411 -16.93 8.49 -5.78
N ASN A 412 -17.73 8.70 -4.74
CA ASN A 412 -18.62 9.86 -4.63
C ASN A 412 -17.91 11.09 -4.03
N TYR A 413 -16.83 10.90 -3.26
CA TYR A 413 -16.04 11.95 -2.61
C TYR A 413 -14.55 11.83 -3.00
N PRO A 414 -14.19 12.18 -4.25
CA PRO A 414 -12.82 12.07 -4.74
C PRO A 414 -11.86 13.05 -4.05
N GLY A 415 -10.66 12.57 -3.72
CA GLY A 415 -9.60 13.33 -3.06
C GLY A 415 -8.45 12.43 -2.64
N VAL A 416 -7.34 13.04 -2.20
CA VAL A 416 -6.16 12.31 -1.69
C VAL A 416 -6.06 12.48 -0.18
N TYR A 417 -6.00 11.37 0.57
CA TYR A 417 -6.23 11.34 2.01
C TYR A 417 -5.24 12.20 2.79
N HIS A 418 -3.99 12.30 2.31
CA HIS A 418 -2.93 13.06 2.96
C HIS A 418 -3.18 14.59 3.01
N ARG A 419 -4.20 15.10 2.32
CA ARG A 419 -4.68 16.50 2.47
C ARG A 419 -5.72 16.66 3.58
N SER A 420 -6.43 15.58 3.88
CA SER A 420 -7.46 15.46 4.91
C SER A 420 -6.86 14.98 6.24
N ILE A 421 -5.77 14.21 6.16
CA ILE A 421 -4.88 13.84 7.26
C ILE A 421 -3.46 14.38 6.94
N PRO A 422 -3.19 15.69 7.14
CA PRO A 422 -1.88 16.30 6.84
C PRO A 422 -0.72 15.70 7.63
N ASN A 423 -0.99 15.01 8.74
CA ASN A 423 0.03 14.33 9.54
C ASN A 423 0.72 13.20 8.77
N ALA A 424 0.00 12.52 7.86
CA ALA A 424 0.55 11.46 7.02
C ALA A 424 1.44 11.98 5.89
N ALA A 425 1.31 13.25 5.49
CA ALA A 425 1.94 13.79 4.28
C ALA A 425 3.47 13.88 4.32
N GLY A 426 4.09 13.70 5.50
CA GLY A 426 5.56 13.57 5.65
C GLY A 426 6.09 12.14 5.46
N PHE A 427 5.20 11.15 5.36
CA PHE A 427 5.53 9.72 5.49
C PHE A 427 4.90 8.92 4.33
N TYR A 428 3.58 9.00 4.19
CA TYR A 428 2.76 8.25 3.23
C TYR A 428 1.89 9.20 2.38
N ALA A 429 2.52 10.20 1.76
CA ALA A 429 1.84 11.06 0.79
C ALA A 429 1.56 10.29 -0.51
N SER A 430 0.28 10.17 -0.88
CA SER A 430 -0.16 9.51 -2.12
C SER A 430 0.12 10.34 -3.39
N SER A 431 0.40 9.66 -4.50
CA SER A 431 0.60 10.29 -5.82
C SER A 431 -0.69 10.48 -6.64
N GLY A 432 -1.76 9.76 -6.29
CA GLY A 432 -3.09 9.83 -6.92
C GLY A 432 -4.19 9.27 -6.03
N TYR A 433 -5.36 9.01 -6.62
CA TYR A 433 -6.41 8.13 -6.05
C TYR A 433 -7.10 7.25 -7.11
N GLU A 434 -6.75 7.46 -8.39
CA GLU A 434 -7.42 6.86 -9.53
C GLU A 434 -7.13 5.35 -9.64
N ASP A 435 -5.94 4.89 -9.29
CA ASP A 435 -5.58 3.47 -9.32
C ASP A 435 -6.15 2.66 -8.17
N GLU A 436 -6.29 3.21 -6.97
CA GLU A 436 -6.97 2.57 -5.85
C GLU A 436 -8.43 2.34 -6.17
N MET A 437 -9.08 3.29 -6.85
CA MET A 437 -10.46 3.12 -7.31
C MET A 437 -10.57 2.07 -8.43
N LEU A 438 -9.57 1.91 -9.31
CA LEU A 438 -9.52 0.80 -10.27
C LEU A 438 -9.24 -0.54 -9.59
N TRP A 439 -8.33 -0.57 -8.62
CA TRP A 439 -7.92 -1.73 -7.85
C TRP A 439 -9.06 -2.27 -6.98
N ALA A 440 -9.75 -1.38 -6.26
CA ALA A 440 -10.98 -1.68 -5.54
C ALA A 440 -12.08 -2.23 -6.45
N ALA A 441 -12.30 -1.62 -7.63
CA ALA A 441 -13.26 -2.15 -8.60
C ALA A 441 -12.86 -3.55 -9.11
N ALA A 442 -11.58 -3.81 -9.37
CA ALA A 442 -11.11 -5.12 -9.79
C ALA A 442 -11.30 -6.20 -8.71
N TRP A 443 -11.07 -5.86 -7.43
CA TRP A 443 -11.33 -6.75 -6.30
C TRP A 443 -12.82 -6.95 -6.01
N LEU A 444 -13.62 -5.89 -6.00
CA LEU A 444 -15.06 -5.98 -5.79
C LEU A 444 -15.75 -6.75 -6.92
N HIS A 445 -15.34 -6.57 -8.18
CA HIS A 445 -15.77 -7.45 -9.27
C HIS A 445 -15.43 -8.92 -8.99
N ARG A 446 -14.20 -9.22 -8.55
CA ARG A 446 -13.79 -10.60 -8.22
C ARG A 446 -14.59 -11.20 -7.06
N ALA A 447 -14.92 -10.41 -6.05
CA ALA A 447 -15.65 -10.82 -4.84
C ALA A 447 -17.18 -10.81 -4.97
N THR A 448 -17.74 -10.31 -6.07
CA THR A 448 -19.21 -10.22 -6.27
C THR A 448 -19.72 -10.78 -7.59
N GLY A 449 -18.90 -10.78 -8.65
CA GLY A 449 -19.36 -10.95 -10.03
C GLY A 449 -20.23 -9.80 -10.54
N ASP A 450 -20.35 -8.68 -9.82
CA ASP A 450 -21.22 -7.57 -10.20
C ASP A 450 -20.60 -6.75 -11.35
N GLN A 451 -21.34 -6.69 -12.45
CA GLN A 451 -20.97 -5.98 -13.67
C GLN A 451 -20.70 -4.48 -13.43
N THR A 452 -21.30 -3.87 -12.39
CA THR A 452 -21.13 -2.45 -12.05
C THR A 452 -19.66 -2.07 -11.85
N TYR A 453 -18.86 -2.96 -11.23
CA TYR A 453 -17.43 -2.73 -11.01
C TYR A 453 -16.62 -2.93 -12.29
N LEU A 454 -17.01 -3.91 -13.13
CA LEU A 454 -16.39 -4.13 -14.44
C LEU A 454 -16.68 -2.97 -15.42
N ASP A 455 -17.87 -2.41 -15.34
CA ASP A 455 -18.27 -1.20 -16.08
C ASP A 455 -17.52 0.04 -15.59
N TYR A 456 -17.22 0.15 -14.28
CA TYR A 456 -16.36 1.21 -13.76
C TYR A 456 -14.96 1.18 -14.38
N LEU A 457 -14.32 -0.01 -14.40
CA LEU A 457 -13.03 -0.24 -15.07
C LEU A 457 -13.05 0.12 -16.58
N LEU A 458 -14.21 0.02 -17.23
CA LEU A 458 -14.44 0.41 -18.63
C LEU A 458 -14.74 1.91 -18.81
N GLN A 459 -15.30 2.59 -17.80
CA GLN A 459 -15.66 4.01 -17.86
C GLN A 459 -14.49 4.95 -17.52
N CYS A 460 -13.61 4.57 -16.59
CA CYS A 460 -12.43 5.35 -16.19
C CYS A 460 -11.54 5.77 -17.38
N SER A 461 -10.98 6.98 -17.34
CA SER A 461 -10.37 7.62 -18.53
C SER A 461 -9.21 6.84 -19.20
N GLY A 462 -8.47 6.00 -18.46
CA GLY A 462 -7.43 5.12 -18.99
C GLY A 462 -7.06 4.00 -18.00
N THR A 463 -6.17 3.09 -18.43
CA THR A 463 -5.77 1.89 -17.65
C THR A 463 -4.53 2.08 -16.76
N GLY A 464 -4.06 3.32 -16.60
CA GLY A 464 -2.80 3.67 -15.93
C GLY A 464 -1.57 3.73 -16.84
N GLY A 465 -1.64 3.08 -18.00
CA GLY A 465 -0.49 2.94 -18.89
C GLY A 465 0.63 2.07 -18.31
N PRO A 466 1.82 2.05 -18.94
CA PRO A 466 2.94 1.24 -18.49
C PRO A 466 3.52 1.80 -17.18
N ARG A 467 3.53 1.00 -16.12
CA ARG A 467 4.16 1.34 -14.84
C ARG A 467 5.56 0.71 -14.72
N SER A 468 6.36 1.26 -13.81
CA SER A 468 7.69 0.74 -13.45
C SER A 468 7.73 0.08 -12.07
N VAL A 469 6.70 0.28 -11.24
CA VAL A 469 6.61 -0.20 -9.85
C VAL A 469 5.20 -0.73 -9.57
N PHE A 470 5.06 -1.46 -8.45
CA PHE A 470 3.81 -1.81 -7.80
C PHE A 470 4.04 -1.66 -6.29
N ALA A 471 3.21 -0.92 -5.56
CA ALA A 471 3.55 -0.46 -4.22
C ALA A 471 2.32 -0.05 -3.40
N TRP A 472 2.54 0.31 -2.13
CA TRP A 472 1.51 0.91 -1.26
C TRP A 472 0.95 2.22 -1.82
N ASP A 473 1.67 2.90 -2.73
CA ASP A 473 1.22 4.09 -3.47
C ASP A 473 0.63 3.74 -4.85
N ASP A 474 1.33 2.96 -5.68
CA ASP A 474 0.96 2.67 -7.08
C ASP A 474 0.32 1.29 -7.25
N LYS A 475 -0.99 1.24 -7.53
CA LYS A 475 -1.80 0.01 -7.63
C LYS A 475 -2.17 -0.36 -9.07
N TYR A 476 -1.81 0.45 -10.06
CA TYR A 476 -2.20 0.22 -11.46
C TYR A 476 -1.79 -1.17 -11.95
N VAL A 477 -0.60 -1.66 -11.59
CA VAL A 477 -0.13 -3.02 -11.94
C VAL A 477 -1.05 -4.09 -11.36
N GLY A 478 -1.49 -3.95 -10.10
CA GLY A 478 -2.43 -4.86 -9.47
C GLY A 478 -3.76 -4.94 -10.22
N ALA A 479 -4.36 -3.77 -10.54
CA ALA A 479 -5.59 -3.71 -11.33
C ALA A 479 -5.42 -4.30 -12.73
N GLN A 480 -4.31 -4.00 -13.42
CA GLN A 480 -3.94 -4.55 -14.73
C GLN A 480 -3.79 -6.08 -14.70
N VAL A 481 -3.21 -6.63 -13.62
CA VAL A 481 -3.04 -8.08 -13.41
C VAL A 481 -4.37 -8.77 -13.12
N LEU A 482 -5.24 -8.19 -12.28
CA LEU A 482 -6.58 -8.76 -12.03
C LEU A 482 -7.46 -8.74 -13.28
N VAL A 483 -7.43 -7.68 -14.07
CA VAL A 483 -8.15 -7.66 -15.36
C VAL A 483 -7.52 -8.64 -16.36
N SER A 484 -6.18 -8.81 -16.36
CA SER A 484 -5.52 -9.82 -17.18
C SER A 484 -6.04 -11.24 -16.90
N LYS A 485 -6.31 -11.57 -15.63
CA LYS A 485 -6.90 -12.86 -15.23
C LYS A 485 -8.21 -13.12 -15.98
N LEU A 486 -9.11 -12.12 -16.04
CA LEU A 486 -10.40 -12.23 -16.75
C LEU A 486 -10.23 -12.42 -18.26
N VAL A 487 -9.19 -11.84 -18.87
CA VAL A 487 -8.86 -12.03 -20.30
C VAL A 487 -8.29 -13.42 -20.55
N LEU A 488 -7.39 -13.91 -19.68
CA LEU A 488 -6.76 -15.23 -19.78
C LEU A 488 -7.75 -16.38 -19.51
N GLU A 489 -8.70 -16.17 -18.59
CA GLU A 489 -9.81 -17.09 -18.31
C GLU A 489 -10.94 -17.01 -19.36
N GLY A 490 -10.84 -16.13 -20.37
CA GLY A 490 -11.86 -15.94 -21.40
C GLY A 490 -13.18 -15.33 -20.92
N LYS A 491 -13.26 -14.88 -19.66
CA LYS A 491 -14.43 -14.22 -19.05
C LYS A 491 -14.74 -12.87 -19.70
N VAL A 492 -13.72 -12.17 -20.18
CA VAL A 492 -13.87 -10.96 -21.01
C VAL A 492 -13.05 -11.06 -22.30
N ALA A 493 -13.55 -10.46 -23.38
CA ALA A 493 -12.88 -10.49 -24.67
C ALA A 493 -11.59 -9.65 -24.66
N ASN A 494 -10.53 -10.16 -25.30
CA ASN A 494 -9.23 -9.49 -25.44
C ASN A 494 -9.28 -8.34 -26.48
N VAL A 495 -10.09 -7.31 -26.20
CA VAL A 495 -10.31 -6.12 -27.04
C VAL A 495 -10.43 -4.86 -26.18
N GLY A 496 -10.26 -3.68 -26.78
CA GLY A 496 -10.45 -2.39 -26.10
C GLY A 496 -9.62 -2.25 -24.82
N LYS A 497 -10.22 -1.72 -23.76
CA LYS A 497 -9.54 -1.51 -22.47
C LYS A 497 -9.08 -2.82 -21.82
N PHE A 498 -9.77 -3.95 -22.00
CA PHE A 498 -9.32 -5.22 -21.43
C PHE A 498 -8.01 -5.70 -22.08
N ALA A 499 -7.85 -5.53 -23.39
CA ALA A 499 -6.58 -5.74 -24.08
C ALA A 499 -5.50 -4.73 -23.64
N GLU A 500 -5.89 -3.48 -23.34
CA GLU A 500 -4.99 -2.44 -22.83
C GLU A 500 -4.46 -2.79 -21.43
N TYR A 501 -5.33 -3.10 -20.46
CA TYR A 501 -4.94 -3.58 -19.12
C TYR A 501 -3.99 -4.78 -19.22
N LYS A 502 -4.31 -5.79 -20.06
CA LYS A 502 -3.44 -6.96 -20.22
C LYS A 502 -2.08 -6.60 -20.83
N ASN A 503 -2.05 -5.70 -21.81
CA ASN A 503 -0.82 -5.23 -22.43
C ASN A 503 0.06 -4.46 -21.42
N MET A 504 -0.52 -3.68 -20.50
CA MET A 504 0.27 -2.99 -19.47
C MET A 504 0.86 -3.97 -18.44
N ALA A 505 0.10 -4.98 -17.99
CA ALA A 505 0.62 -6.06 -17.14
C ALA A 505 1.73 -6.87 -17.86
N ASP A 506 1.50 -7.25 -19.11
CA ASP A 506 2.51 -7.93 -19.95
C ASP A 506 3.80 -7.09 -20.04
N GLN A 507 3.70 -5.76 -20.22
CA GLN A 507 4.86 -4.86 -20.26
C GLN A 507 5.62 -4.82 -18.94
N PHE A 508 4.94 -4.70 -17.80
CA PHE A 508 5.59 -4.72 -16.47
C PHE A 508 6.38 -6.03 -16.26
N ILE A 509 5.74 -7.17 -16.56
CA ILE A 509 6.35 -8.50 -16.48
C ILE A 509 7.57 -8.61 -17.40
N CYS A 510 7.45 -8.16 -18.65
CA CYS A 510 8.57 -8.14 -19.59
C CYS A 510 9.73 -7.26 -19.13
N ASN A 511 9.46 -6.09 -18.54
CA ASN A 511 10.48 -5.19 -18.02
C ASN A 511 11.21 -5.80 -16.81
N CYS A 512 10.50 -6.48 -15.89
CA CYS A 512 11.13 -7.22 -14.78
C CYS A 512 12.00 -8.37 -15.32
N ALA A 513 11.45 -9.15 -16.27
CA ALA A 513 12.11 -10.29 -16.90
C ALA A 513 13.22 -9.94 -17.91
N GLN A 514 13.63 -8.67 -17.98
CA GLN A 514 14.69 -8.15 -18.84
C GLN A 514 14.44 -8.33 -20.36
N LYS A 515 13.20 -8.62 -20.76
CA LYS A 515 12.78 -8.82 -22.16
C LYS A 515 11.95 -7.66 -22.73
N GLY A 516 11.66 -6.64 -21.92
CA GLY A 516 10.87 -5.45 -22.27
C GLY A 516 11.64 -4.41 -23.08
N TYR A 517 11.11 -3.18 -23.11
CA TYR A 517 11.81 -2.00 -23.65
C TYR A 517 12.42 -1.14 -22.55
N ASN A 518 11.75 -1.06 -21.39
CA ASN A 518 12.13 -0.22 -20.25
C ASN A 518 12.42 -1.15 -19.07
N ASN A 519 13.41 -2.04 -19.25
CA ASN A 519 13.77 -3.05 -18.25
C ASN A 519 14.08 -2.40 -16.89
N VAL A 520 13.59 -3.03 -15.81
CA VAL A 520 13.94 -2.64 -14.44
C VAL A 520 15.45 -2.80 -14.26
N LYS A 521 16.11 -1.86 -13.56
CA LYS A 521 17.55 -1.96 -13.26
C LYS A 521 17.82 -3.24 -12.46
N LYS A 522 19.02 -3.79 -12.59
CA LYS A 522 19.52 -4.81 -11.66
C LYS A 522 20.81 -4.35 -10.98
N THR A 523 21.00 -4.79 -9.74
CA THR A 523 22.30 -4.73 -9.06
C THR A 523 23.28 -5.70 -9.73
N PRO A 524 24.60 -5.56 -9.52
CA PRO A 524 25.59 -6.57 -9.93
C PRO A 524 25.27 -8.00 -9.48
N GLY A 525 24.67 -8.18 -8.31
CA GLY A 525 24.19 -9.46 -7.75
C GLY A 525 22.86 -9.96 -8.32
N GLY A 526 22.16 -9.18 -9.14
CA GLY A 526 20.97 -9.62 -9.89
C GLY A 526 19.62 -9.32 -9.25
N LEU A 527 19.59 -8.61 -8.12
CA LEU A 527 18.38 -8.03 -7.51
C LEU A 527 17.73 -7.01 -8.45
N LEU A 528 16.41 -7.02 -8.59
CA LEU A 528 15.63 -5.97 -9.26
C LEU A 528 15.68 -4.69 -8.41
N TYR A 529 16.12 -3.59 -9.03
CA TYR A 529 16.35 -2.32 -8.35
C TYR A 529 15.44 -1.24 -8.93
N PHE A 530 14.57 -0.70 -8.08
CA PHE A 530 13.50 0.24 -8.41
C PHE A 530 13.78 1.63 -7.83
N LEU A 531 14.05 1.71 -6.53
CA LEU A 531 14.26 2.94 -5.77
C LEU A 531 15.45 2.81 -4.80
N PRO A 532 16.04 3.94 -4.33
CA PRO A 532 17.25 3.90 -3.50
C PRO A 532 17.02 3.65 -2.01
N TRP A 533 15.78 3.78 -1.53
CA TRP A 533 15.38 3.46 -0.15
C TRP A 533 14.31 2.40 -0.23
N ASP A 534 14.32 1.46 0.72
CA ASP A 534 13.36 0.35 0.79
C ASP A 534 13.12 -0.37 -0.57
N ASN A 535 14.22 -0.79 -1.21
CA ASN A 535 14.12 -1.46 -2.50
C ASN A 535 13.45 -2.84 -2.41
N LEU A 536 13.50 -3.49 -1.24
CA LEU A 536 12.90 -4.81 -1.06
C LEU A 536 11.36 -4.77 -1.01
N GLN A 537 10.72 -3.66 -0.64
CA GLN A 537 9.26 -3.47 -0.86
C GLN A 537 8.89 -3.70 -2.33
N TYR A 538 9.57 -3.01 -3.24
CA TYR A 538 9.28 -3.06 -4.69
C TYR A 538 9.72 -4.39 -5.30
N THR A 539 10.77 -5.00 -4.76
CA THR A 539 11.21 -6.35 -5.16
C THR A 539 10.17 -7.40 -4.78
N ALA A 540 9.60 -7.32 -3.57
CA ALA A 540 8.63 -8.25 -3.05
C ALA A 540 7.29 -8.18 -3.79
N THR A 541 6.75 -6.96 -3.99
CA THR A 541 5.50 -6.75 -4.75
C THR A 541 5.65 -7.18 -6.22
N ALA A 542 6.78 -6.87 -6.87
CA ALA A 542 7.05 -7.35 -8.23
C ALA A 542 7.18 -8.88 -8.28
N SER A 543 7.75 -9.51 -7.24
CA SER A 543 7.85 -10.97 -7.15
C SER A 543 6.49 -11.64 -6.94
N LEU A 544 5.56 -11.01 -6.19
CA LEU A 544 4.18 -11.49 -6.06
C LEU A 544 3.45 -11.41 -7.40
N VAL A 545 3.57 -10.28 -8.12
CA VAL A 545 3.00 -10.15 -9.47
C VAL A 545 3.54 -11.22 -10.42
N LEU A 546 4.84 -11.52 -10.39
CA LEU A 546 5.44 -12.58 -11.19
C LEU A 546 4.93 -13.98 -10.81
N ALA A 547 4.86 -14.30 -9.51
CA ALA A 547 4.34 -15.58 -9.02
C ALA A 547 2.86 -15.77 -9.40
N THR A 548 2.00 -14.81 -9.06
CA THR A 548 0.56 -14.85 -9.38
C THR A 548 0.29 -14.94 -10.88
N TYR A 549 0.96 -14.13 -11.70
CA TYR A 549 0.75 -14.19 -13.15
C TYR A 549 1.29 -15.48 -13.77
N SER A 550 2.27 -16.16 -13.14
CA SER A 550 2.68 -17.49 -13.58
C SER A 550 1.54 -18.50 -13.47
N TYR A 551 0.77 -18.49 -12.37
CA TYR A 551 -0.37 -19.38 -12.18
C TYR A 551 -1.50 -19.08 -13.18
N TYR A 552 -1.74 -17.80 -13.48
CA TYR A 552 -2.70 -17.41 -14.52
C TYR A 552 -2.30 -17.91 -15.91
N LEU A 553 -1.01 -17.86 -16.27
CA LEU A 553 -0.50 -18.39 -17.54
C LEU A 553 -0.60 -19.91 -17.61
N GLU A 554 -0.25 -20.61 -16.54
CA GLU A 554 -0.30 -22.08 -16.48
C GLU A 554 -1.74 -22.58 -16.65
N ALA A 555 -2.68 -22.01 -15.87
CA ALA A 555 -4.10 -22.37 -15.90
C ALA A 555 -4.81 -22.03 -17.22
N SER A 556 -4.30 -21.06 -18.00
CA SER A 556 -4.81 -20.71 -19.34
C SER A 556 -3.98 -21.29 -20.49
N HIS A 557 -2.92 -22.06 -20.18
CA HIS A 557 -1.91 -22.56 -21.13
C HIS A 557 -1.34 -21.46 -22.05
N ALA A 558 -1.17 -20.25 -21.49
CA ALA A 558 -0.79 -19.04 -22.20
C ALA A 558 0.70 -18.69 -22.02
N SER A 559 1.17 -17.68 -22.75
CA SER A 559 2.53 -17.13 -22.61
C SER A 559 2.53 -15.61 -22.83
N VAL A 560 3.50 -14.91 -22.22
CA VAL A 560 3.70 -13.46 -22.41
C VAL A 560 4.66 -13.23 -23.57
N ARG A 561 4.27 -12.38 -24.52
CA ARG A 561 5.08 -12.07 -25.71
C ARG A 561 5.77 -10.72 -25.55
N CYS A 562 7.01 -10.74 -25.09
CA CYS A 562 7.84 -9.56 -24.93
C CYS A 562 8.55 -9.13 -26.22
N PRO A 563 9.02 -7.87 -26.31
CA PRO A 563 9.88 -7.39 -27.39
C PRO A 563 11.11 -8.28 -27.66
N HIS A 564 11.76 -8.78 -26.62
CA HIS A 564 12.99 -9.57 -26.70
C HIS A 564 12.81 -11.06 -26.34
N GLY A 565 11.61 -11.61 -26.53
CA GLY A 565 11.35 -13.06 -26.43
C GLY A 565 9.96 -13.41 -25.92
N VAL A 566 9.69 -14.70 -25.75
CA VAL A 566 8.48 -15.20 -25.07
C VAL A 566 8.84 -15.57 -23.63
N LEU A 567 7.87 -15.51 -22.72
CA LEU A 567 7.92 -16.03 -21.35
C LEU A 567 6.80 -17.05 -21.14
N GLN A 568 7.15 -18.22 -20.59
CA GLN A 568 6.20 -19.21 -20.07
C GLN A 568 5.92 -18.95 -18.58
N ALA A 569 4.89 -19.58 -18.01
CA ALA A 569 4.62 -19.55 -16.57
C ALA A 569 5.88 -19.86 -15.73
N SER A 570 6.60 -20.93 -16.07
CA SER A 570 7.84 -21.32 -15.41
C SER A 570 8.96 -20.27 -15.51
N ASP A 571 9.01 -19.41 -16.53
CA ASP A 571 10.00 -18.33 -16.60
C ASP A 571 9.72 -17.25 -15.54
N LEU A 572 8.44 -16.92 -15.31
CA LEU A 572 8.02 -15.94 -14.31
C LEU A 572 8.27 -16.46 -12.90
N LEU A 573 7.89 -17.71 -12.62
CA LEU A 573 8.03 -18.32 -11.29
C LEU A 573 9.51 -18.53 -10.91
N ASN A 574 10.37 -18.88 -11.88
CA ASN A 574 11.82 -18.91 -11.66
C ASN A 574 12.42 -17.51 -11.45
N LEU A 575 11.88 -16.46 -12.07
CA LEU A 575 12.32 -15.09 -11.84
C LEU A 575 11.93 -14.60 -10.43
N ALA A 576 10.71 -14.88 -9.99
CA ALA A 576 10.27 -14.61 -8.62
C ALA A 576 11.15 -15.35 -7.60
N ARG A 577 11.37 -16.67 -7.80
CA ARG A 577 12.30 -17.47 -7.00
C ARG A 577 13.70 -16.85 -6.93
N ALA A 578 14.26 -16.40 -8.05
CA ALA A 578 15.58 -15.78 -8.05
C ALA A 578 15.66 -14.46 -7.25
N GLN A 579 14.53 -13.78 -6.99
CA GLN A 579 14.49 -12.65 -6.06
C GLN A 579 14.36 -13.10 -4.60
N VAL A 580 13.52 -14.13 -4.32
CA VAL A 580 13.49 -14.78 -3.01
C VAL A 580 14.89 -15.27 -2.63
N ASP A 581 15.56 -16.01 -3.51
CA ASP A 581 16.89 -16.55 -3.27
C ASP A 581 17.89 -15.45 -2.92
N TYR A 582 17.84 -14.31 -3.62
CA TYR A 582 18.66 -13.13 -3.28
C TYR A 582 18.33 -12.59 -1.89
N ILE A 583 17.05 -12.40 -1.56
CA ILE A 583 16.60 -11.89 -0.26
C ILE A 583 16.99 -12.84 0.88
N LEU A 584 16.87 -14.16 0.66
CA LEU A 584 17.13 -15.16 1.70
C LEU A 584 18.63 -15.50 1.88
N GLY A 585 19.51 -15.16 0.92
CA GLY A 585 20.97 -15.19 1.14
C GLY A 585 21.86 -15.37 -0.09
N SER A 586 21.32 -15.65 -1.27
CA SER A 586 22.05 -15.86 -2.54
C SER A 586 22.46 -14.53 -3.20
N ASN A 587 23.16 -13.70 -2.44
CA ASN A 587 23.60 -12.36 -2.82
C ASN A 587 25.11 -12.16 -2.54
N PRO A 588 25.75 -11.09 -3.04
CA PRO A 588 27.19 -10.86 -2.87
C PRO A 588 27.68 -10.78 -1.41
N LYS A 589 26.82 -10.46 -0.44
CA LYS A 589 27.18 -10.44 0.99
C LYS A 589 26.95 -11.80 1.69
N SER A 590 26.38 -12.80 1.01
CA SER A 590 26.02 -14.11 1.57
C SER A 590 25.23 -13.97 2.89
N MET A 591 24.20 -13.12 2.86
CA MET A 591 23.50 -12.61 4.03
C MET A 591 22.00 -12.63 3.77
N SER A 592 21.21 -13.26 4.64
CA SER A 592 19.75 -13.17 4.57
C SER A 592 19.31 -11.77 4.97
N TYR A 593 18.53 -11.09 4.14
CA TYR A 593 17.86 -9.84 4.52
C TYR A 593 16.59 -10.11 5.36
N MET A 594 16.16 -11.37 5.47
CA MET A 594 15.19 -11.80 6.48
C MET A 594 15.85 -12.04 7.85
N VAL A 595 15.43 -11.27 8.85
CA VAL A 595 15.89 -11.39 10.23
C VAL A 595 15.47 -12.73 10.83
N GLY A 596 16.43 -13.46 11.39
CA GLY A 596 16.21 -14.77 12.00
C GLY A 596 16.35 -15.96 11.05
N LEU A 597 16.58 -15.75 9.75
CA LEU A 597 16.80 -16.82 8.77
C LEU A 597 18.29 -17.09 8.55
N GLY A 598 18.69 -18.37 8.54
CA GLY A 598 20.08 -18.78 8.39
C GLY A 598 21.00 -18.27 9.53
N THR A 599 22.31 -18.24 9.26
CA THR A 599 23.33 -17.83 10.26
C THR A 599 23.70 -16.35 10.18
N ASN A 600 23.66 -15.77 8.97
CA ASN A 600 24.05 -14.39 8.67
C ASN A 600 22.83 -13.57 8.25
N TYR A 601 22.40 -12.62 9.07
CA TYR A 601 21.19 -11.79 8.89
C TYR A 601 21.27 -10.53 9.76
N PRO A 602 20.54 -9.43 9.46
CA PRO A 602 20.58 -8.17 10.23
C PRO A 602 20.32 -8.38 11.73
N LYS A 603 21.20 -7.83 12.58
CA LYS A 603 21.09 -7.92 14.03
C LYS A 603 20.64 -6.59 14.66
N ARG A 604 20.60 -5.49 13.90
CA ARG A 604 20.25 -4.14 14.36
C ARG A 604 19.18 -3.46 13.49
N PRO A 605 18.09 -4.12 13.01
CA PRO A 605 17.07 -3.43 12.24
C PRO A 605 16.47 -2.24 13.01
N HIS A 606 16.09 -1.19 12.28
CA HIS A 606 15.46 0.02 12.80
C HIS A 606 14.05 -0.32 13.30
N HIS A 607 13.93 -0.77 14.55
CA HIS A 607 12.66 -1.16 15.13
C HIS A 607 12.66 -0.98 16.66
N ARG A 608 11.78 -0.12 17.17
CA ARG A 608 11.70 0.26 18.59
C ARG A 608 11.47 -0.95 19.50
N GLY A 609 10.44 -1.74 19.24
CA GLY A 609 10.08 -2.91 20.05
C GLY A 609 11.13 -4.03 20.06
N ALA A 610 12.02 -4.09 19.06
CA ALA A 610 13.09 -5.09 18.99
C ALA A 610 14.39 -4.61 19.64
N SER A 611 14.72 -3.33 19.46
CA SER A 611 15.93 -2.70 19.98
C SER A 611 15.91 -2.43 21.49
N ILE A 612 14.73 -2.33 22.10
CA ILE A 612 14.54 -2.15 23.54
C ILE A 612 14.24 -3.51 24.21
N VAL A 613 14.72 -3.73 25.43
CA VAL A 613 14.43 -4.96 26.19
C VAL A 613 12.93 -5.14 26.44
N SER A 614 12.42 -6.37 26.22
CA SER A 614 11.02 -6.73 26.46
C SER A 614 10.52 -6.31 27.85
N ILE A 615 9.30 -5.76 27.88
CA ILE A 615 8.57 -5.42 29.11
C ILE A 615 8.38 -6.62 30.06
N LYS A 616 8.35 -7.84 29.53
CA LYS A 616 8.22 -9.09 30.33
C LYS A 616 9.54 -9.49 31.02
N LYS A 617 10.65 -8.86 30.64
CA LYS A 617 12.00 -9.09 31.21
C LYS A 617 12.48 -7.92 32.07
N ASP A 618 12.16 -6.69 31.67
CA ASP A 618 12.37 -5.48 32.47
C ASP A 618 11.16 -4.55 32.32
N SER A 619 10.36 -4.46 33.38
CA SER A 619 9.15 -3.63 33.43
C SER A 619 9.42 -2.18 33.80
N LYS A 620 10.68 -1.73 33.91
CA LYS A 620 10.99 -0.30 34.03
C LYS A 620 10.49 0.40 32.76
N GLN A 621 9.67 1.45 32.92
CA GLN A 621 9.22 2.27 31.79
C GLN A 621 10.40 3.03 31.17
N MET A 622 10.47 3.00 29.84
CA MET A 622 11.41 3.71 29.00
C MET A 622 10.87 5.10 28.66
N ALA A 623 11.52 6.15 29.13
CA ALA A 623 11.16 7.51 28.75
C ALA A 623 11.61 7.82 27.31
N CYS A 624 10.80 8.62 26.58
CA CYS A 624 11.01 9.08 25.20
C CYS A 624 12.49 9.28 24.78
N ASN A 625 13.23 10.10 25.54
CA ASN A 625 14.63 10.43 25.27
C ASN A 625 15.64 9.43 25.86
N GLU A 626 15.26 8.62 26.85
CA GLU A 626 16.15 7.62 27.45
C GLU A 626 16.46 6.51 26.43
N GLY A 627 15.44 6.06 25.69
CA GLY A 627 15.60 4.98 24.72
C GLY A 627 16.54 5.32 23.55
N PHE A 628 16.66 6.60 23.18
CA PHE A 628 17.63 7.00 22.16
C PHE A 628 19.08 6.75 22.61
N GLN A 629 19.38 7.08 23.88
CA GLN A 629 20.72 6.93 24.44
C GLN A 629 21.02 5.49 24.89
N ALA A 630 20.03 4.79 25.44
CA ALA A 630 20.20 3.43 25.95
C ALA A 630 20.15 2.34 24.86
N TRP A 631 19.33 2.52 23.82
CA TRP A 631 18.97 1.45 22.87
C TRP A 631 19.18 1.83 21.40
N TYR A 632 18.72 2.99 20.93
CA TYR A 632 18.87 3.39 19.52
C TYR A 632 20.34 3.50 19.09
N ASN A 633 21.13 4.32 19.81
CA ASN A 633 22.56 4.53 19.55
C ASN A 633 23.46 3.35 19.99
N ASN A 634 22.88 2.26 20.49
CA ASN A 634 23.64 1.16 21.10
C ASN A 634 24.27 0.25 20.02
N PRO A 635 25.62 0.12 19.94
CA PRO A 635 26.27 -0.67 18.89
C PRO A 635 26.09 -2.20 19.04
N LYS A 636 25.36 -2.67 20.05
CA LYS A 636 25.00 -4.09 20.21
C LYS A 636 23.83 -4.49 19.29
N PRO A 637 23.67 -5.79 18.99
CA PRO A 637 22.44 -6.35 18.47
C PRO A 637 21.19 -5.91 19.25
N ASN A 638 20.04 -5.92 18.57
CA ASN A 638 18.72 -5.79 19.18
C ASN A 638 18.52 -6.94 20.21
N PRO A 639 18.10 -6.66 21.45
CA PRO A 639 17.91 -7.68 22.50
C PRO A 639 16.80 -8.67 22.19
N ASN A 640 15.78 -8.27 21.42
CA ASN A 640 14.72 -9.16 20.94
C ASN A 640 14.94 -9.39 19.43
N VAL A 641 14.95 -10.64 18.98
CA VAL A 641 15.10 -10.95 17.55
C VAL A 641 13.75 -10.76 16.87
N LEU A 642 13.70 -9.85 15.89
CA LEU A 642 12.52 -9.54 15.10
C LEU A 642 12.34 -10.57 13.98
N VAL A 643 12.07 -11.82 14.36
CA VAL A 643 12.00 -12.97 13.44
C VAL A 643 11.00 -12.71 12.30
N GLY A 644 11.45 -12.92 11.06
CA GLY A 644 10.64 -12.78 9.85
C GLY A 644 10.66 -11.42 9.19
N ALA A 645 11.13 -10.37 9.88
CA ALA A 645 11.24 -9.04 9.29
C ALA A 645 12.21 -9.06 8.10
N ILE A 646 11.80 -8.45 6.99
CA ILE A 646 12.67 -8.19 5.84
C ILE A 646 12.97 -6.70 5.87
N VAL A 647 14.25 -6.35 5.94
CA VAL A 647 14.70 -4.95 5.92
C VAL A 647 14.66 -4.39 4.49
N GLY A 648 14.59 -3.07 4.32
CA GLY A 648 14.56 -2.40 3.01
C GLY A 648 15.69 -2.78 2.04
N GLY A 649 16.82 -3.26 2.55
CA GLY A 649 17.82 -4.03 1.80
C GLY A 649 18.98 -3.21 1.23
N PRO A 650 19.73 -3.77 0.25
CA PRO A 650 20.98 -3.17 -0.22
C PRO A 650 20.80 -2.06 -1.25
N ASP A 651 21.87 -1.26 -1.41
CA ASP A 651 22.02 -0.26 -2.46
C ASP A 651 22.14 -0.86 -3.87
N GLU A 652 22.25 0.01 -4.87
CA GLU A 652 22.36 -0.37 -6.29
C GLU A 652 23.61 -1.19 -6.66
N ASN A 653 24.55 -1.36 -5.72
CA ASN A 653 25.83 -2.06 -5.85
C ASN A 653 25.94 -3.29 -4.94
N ASP A 654 24.81 -3.75 -4.36
CA ASP A 654 24.74 -4.85 -3.39
C ASP A 654 25.41 -4.56 -2.01
N ALA A 655 25.63 -3.29 -1.67
CA ALA A 655 26.13 -2.88 -0.36
C ALA A 655 24.99 -2.69 0.65
N TYR A 656 25.20 -3.12 1.89
CA TYR A 656 24.25 -3.03 3.00
C TYR A 656 24.99 -3.15 4.33
N ASP A 657 24.81 -2.24 5.27
CA ASP A 657 25.45 -2.32 6.59
C ASP A 657 24.41 -2.35 7.73
N ASP A 658 24.59 -3.28 8.67
CA ASP A 658 23.65 -3.58 9.77
C ASP A 658 23.67 -2.48 10.87
N VAL A 659 23.14 -1.31 10.55
CA VAL A 659 23.22 -0.07 11.35
C VAL A 659 21.81 0.45 11.65
N ARG A 660 21.43 0.48 12.93
CA ARG A 660 20.07 0.85 13.37
C ARG A 660 19.64 2.26 12.99
N SER A 661 20.58 3.19 12.80
CA SER A 661 20.28 4.55 12.37
C SER A 661 20.11 4.70 10.84
N ASP A 662 20.42 3.65 10.07
CA ASP A 662 20.13 3.59 8.65
C ASP A 662 18.74 2.97 8.45
N PHE A 663 17.70 3.81 8.55
CA PHE A 663 16.33 3.39 8.29
C PHE A 663 16.08 3.09 6.80
N GLN A 664 16.80 3.78 5.90
CA GLN A 664 16.63 3.69 4.44
C GLN A 664 16.90 2.28 3.88
N HIS A 665 17.80 1.56 4.54
CA HIS A 665 18.16 0.18 4.21
C HIS A 665 17.77 -0.81 5.32
N GLY A 666 17.79 -0.39 6.58
CA GLY A 666 17.68 -1.23 7.77
C GLY A 666 16.34 -1.22 8.50
N GLU A 667 15.35 -0.43 8.08
CA GLU A 667 13.98 -0.51 8.57
C GLU A 667 13.22 -1.66 7.89
N PRO A 668 12.40 -2.43 8.64
CA PRO A 668 11.43 -3.37 8.08
C PRO A 668 9.99 -2.86 8.27
N ASP A 669 9.18 -2.97 7.22
CA ASP A 669 7.80 -2.52 7.18
C ASP A 669 6.82 -3.67 6.87
N THR A 670 5.52 -3.41 7.03
CA THR A 670 4.47 -4.41 6.78
C THR A 670 4.18 -4.64 5.29
N ALA A 671 4.37 -3.64 4.42
CA ALA A 671 4.13 -3.73 2.98
C ALA A 671 5.23 -4.46 2.20
N THR A 672 6.46 -4.54 2.72
CA THR A 672 7.51 -5.46 2.20
C THR A 672 7.21 -6.92 2.54
N VAL A 673 6.83 -7.21 3.79
CA VAL A 673 6.74 -8.61 4.25
C VAL A 673 5.43 -9.28 3.79
N ALA A 674 4.33 -8.53 3.63
CA ALA A 674 3.05 -9.07 3.20
C ALA A 674 3.08 -9.80 1.83
N PRO A 675 3.55 -9.19 0.72
CA PRO A 675 3.62 -9.88 -0.56
C PRO A 675 4.59 -11.06 -0.57
N MET A 676 5.62 -11.07 0.31
CA MET A 676 6.52 -12.22 0.43
C MET A 676 5.82 -13.47 0.97
N VAL A 677 4.69 -13.37 1.67
CA VAL A 677 3.92 -14.55 2.12
C VAL A 677 3.48 -15.41 0.93
N GLY A 678 2.82 -14.81 -0.07
CA GLY A 678 2.39 -15.52 -1.28
C GLY A 678 3.55 -16.00 -2.15
N VAL A 679 4.59 -15.19 -2.29
CA VAL A 679 5.79 -15.59 -3.05
C VAL A 679 6.49 -16.79 -2.39
N LEU A 680 6.66 -16.78 -1.07
CA LEU A 680 7.29 -17.87 -0.33
C LEU A 680 6.48 -19.16 -0.44
N ALA A 681 5.15 -19.10 -0.27
CA ALA A 681 4.28 -20.24 -0.50
C ALA A 681 4.43 -20.82 -1.92
N ALA A 682 4.39 -19.94 -2.93
CA ALA A 682 4.47 -20.32 -4.34
C ALA A 682 5.82 -20.96 -4.75
N VAL A 683 6.93 -20.64 -4.07
CA VAL A 683 8.24 -21.27 -4.33
C VAL A 683 8.54 -22.46 -3.42
N ALA A 684 8.04 -22.47 -2.18
CA ALA A 684 8.19 -23.57 -1.23
C ALA A 684 7.50 -24.86 -1.74
N TYR A 685 6.33 -24.73 -2.37
CA TYR A 685 5.62 -25.86 -2.97
C TYR A 685 6.37 -26.52 -4.14
N LEU A 686 7.40 -25.87 -4.69
CA LEU A 686 8.26 -26.44 -5.75
C LEU A 686 9.42 -27.29 -5.18
N GLU A 687 9.47 -27.49 -3.87
CA GLU A 687 10.45 -28.35 -3.16
C GLU A 687 9.80 -29.53 -2.42
N ALA A 688 8.45 -29.60 -2.42
CA ALA A 688 7.63 -30.65 -1.83
C ALA A 688 7.37 -31.84 -2.79
#